data_AF-A0A3B9ID55-F1
#
_entry.id   AF-A0A3B9ID55-F1
#
_cell.length_a   1.000
_cell.length_b   1.000
_cell.length_c   1.000
_cell.angle_alpha   90.00
_cell.angle_beta   90.00
_cell.angle_gamma   90.00
#
_symmetry.space_group_name_H-M   'P 1'
#
loop_
_entity.id
_entity.type
_entity.pdbx_description
1 polymer ?
#
loop_
_entity_poly.entity_id
_entity_poly.type
_entity_poly.pdbx_seq_one_letter_code
_entity_poly.pdbx_strand_id
1 'polypeptide(L)'
;MSLDSVNKALKSIWPEWYVTREIGEGSYGTVYRAFSDSSTGRMSSAVKVITIPRSQTEVASFLAEGHTTADARDYFFQIVENCKEEIQIMEQLKDSPNIVRIQASHIVPHQNEIAWDIYIRMELLTPFIDYQHQKQPFPQDEAIELGIDLCKALIACEKYNTIHRDIKPQNIFVSEDNTFKLGDFGVAKTLENISSALSQKGSVNYMAPEMYHGSPYDQTVDIYSLGLVLYWLMNKTRMPFLDTEKQMVTLRERSAALEKRLNGEEIPAPLNAGTALSAAINKAIRYAPEDRYQNAGQMLSSLLNARLAISKGPEAEERYAEKLARIPLLKRTLLKKNLLAAGIALAIAACSYPAVQYGISNIRSNSKETVASDVQVPDFNESGLTDHVMVWNDENLEKTIRNITEISNGDIFLSDIWPLTSLDLSDSNIHDISALSELTNLTWLNLNNNDLRDVSSLSDLKSLESLYMNNNYVSDISFLSNLSGLSHLELSGNRITDISLIGSLGSLADLSVGNNPLTSPNPIHELSGLKILDVNNTGISDLQFLDGLSLEECYIGENDISDITVLKQMPSLMRLDLQDTQITDLMPLSASSELVWLDLENCSLSDIRVLTDKKKLRYLDLSGNQLTDLSPLSDLTELSWLDLNSNRLSGNLDALKGLSDMIYLDIRNNSISDISSLFNMTSLRYLYISNNPVKDISVTETLNLEELG
;
A
#
# COMPACT_ATOMS: atom_id res chain seq x y z
N MET A 1 1.65 -4.43 -45.07
CA MET A 1 1.54 -3.42 -46.16
C MET A 1 2.95 -3.07 -46.65
N SER A 2 3.20 -2.75 -47.93
CA SER A 2 4.56 -2.39 -48.39
C SER A 2 4.88 -0.91 -48.14
N LEU A 3 6.18 -0.57 -47.95
CA LEU A 3 6.61 0.82 -47.77
C LEU A 3 6.11 1.76 -48.88
N ASP A 4 6.09 1.29 -50.14
CA ASP A 4 5.59 2.07 -51.28
C ASP A 4 4.09 2.35 -51.19
N SER A 5 3.30 1.36 -50.73
CA SER A 5 1.86 1.57 -50.53
C SER A 5 1.57 2.57 -49.41
N VAL A 6 2.29 2.50 -48.29
CA VAL A 6 2.17 3.46 -47.18
C VAL A 6 2.57 4.86 -47.65
N ASN A 7 3.71 5.01 -48.33
CA ASN A 7 4.15 6.30 -48.87
C ASN A 7 3.19 6.88 -49.91
N LYS A 8 2.52 6.03 -50.71
CA LYS A 8 1.49 6.48 -51.65
C LYS A 8 0.26 7.05 -50.92
N ALA A 9 -0.18 6.41 -49.83
CA ALA A 9 -1.26 6.92 -48.99
C ALA A 9 -0.86 8.22 -48.29
N LEU A 10 0.35 8.27 -47.70
CA LEU A 10 0.89 9.45 -47.02
C LEU A 10 0.90 10.70 -47.91
N LYS A 11 1.24 10.57 -49.19
CA LYS A 11 1.18 11.70 -50.15
C LYS A 11 -0.21 12.36 -50.25
N SER A 12 -1.28 11.64 -49.93
CA SER A 12 -2.64 12.16 -49.95
C SER A 12 -3.08 12.76 -48.61
N ILE A 13 -2.52 12.30 -47.48
CA ILE A 13 -2.96 12.72 -46.14
C ILE A 13 -2.00 13.73 -45.50
N TRP A 14 -0.69 13.52 -45.62
CA TRP A 14 0.39 14.38 -45.15
C TRP A 14 1.46 14.46 -46.24
N PRO A 15 1.26 15.29 -47.29
CA PRO A 15 2.12 15.33 -48.48
C PRO A 15 3.59 15.61 -48.19
N GLU A 16 3.87 16.25 -47.07
CA GLU A 16 5.20 16.62 -46.58
C GLU A 16 5.92 15.50 -45.80
N TRP A 17 5.28 14.34 -45.59
CA TRP A 17 5.84 13.21 -44.85
C TRP A 17 6.03 11.96 -45.71
N TYR A 18 7.09 11.21 -45.41
CA TYR A 18 7.34 9.89 -45.97
C TYR A 18 7.93 8.95 -44.92
N VAL A 19 7.62 7.65 -45.05
CA VAL A 19 8.18 6.58 -44.22
C VAL A 19 9.40 5.95 -44.88
N THR A 20 10.33 5.51 -44.06
CA THR A 20 11.63 4.99 -44.51
C THR A 20 11.83 3.52 -44.18
N ARG A 21 11.46 3.11 -42.97
CA ARG A 21 11.55 1.72 -42.51
C ARG A 21 10.50 1.45 -41.46
N GLU A 22 10.16 0.18 -41.34
CA GLU A 22 9.42 -0.35 -40.21
C GLU A 22 10.28 -0.30 -38.94
N ILE A 23 9.67 0.04 -37.80
CA ILE A 23 10.33 0.09 -36.49
C ILE A 23 9.60 -0.73 -35.43
N GLY A 24 8.41 -1.25 -35.73
CA GLY A 24 7.70 -2.18 -34.86
C GLY A 24 6.44 -2.72 -35.53
N GLU A 25 6.03 -3.92 -35.14
CA GLU A 25 4.79 -4.56 -35.57
C GLU A 25 4.07 -5.07 -34.32
N GLY A 26 2.85 -4.57 -34.10
CA GLY A 26 1.98 -5.00 -33.00
C GLY A 26 0.84 -5.88 -33.50
N SER A 27 -0.02 -6.35 -32.59
CA SER A 27 -1.17 -7.20 -32.91
C SER A 27 -2.21 -6.58 -33.87
N TYR A 28 -2.17 -5.26 -34.07
CA TYR A 28 -3.20 -4.50 -34.79
C TYR A 28 -2.64 -3.55 -35.86
N GLY A 29 -1.32 -3.41 -35.99
CA GLY A 29 -0.76 -2.45 -36.94
C GLY A 29 0.76 -2.39 -36.96
N THR A 30 1.28 -1.77 -38.01
CA THR A 30 2.71 -1.61 -38.26
C THR A 30 3.11 -0.16 -37.99
N VAL A 31 4.23 0.04 -37.28
CA VAL A 31 4.79 1.35 -36.97
C VAL A 31 6.01 1.60 -37.85
N TYR A 32 6.01 2.75 -38.51
CA TYR A 32 7.08 3.17 -39.42
C TYR A 32 7.78 4.43 -38.92
N ARG A 33 9.08 4.52 -39.16
CA ARG A 33 9.82 5.77 -38.97
C ARG A 33 9.56 6.70 -40.15
N ALA A 34 9.08 7.90 -39.86
CA ALA A 34 8.73 8.92 -40.83
C ALA A 34 9.58 10.19 -40.69
N PHE A 35 9.75 10.89 -41.80
CA PHE A 35 10.43 12.18 -41.85
C PHE A 35 9.63 13.18 -42.68
N SER A 36 9.79 14.46 -42.35
CA SER A 36 9.39 15.58 -43.20
C SER A 36 10.59 16.44 -43.53
N ASP A 37 10.78 16.70 -44.82
CA ASP A 37 11.79 17.61 -45.33
C ASP A 37 11.11 18.97 -45.61
N SER A 38 11.28 19.91 -44.67
CA SER A 38 10.68 21.25 -44.74
C SER A 38 11.76 22.33 -44.82
N SER A 39 11.39 23.54 -45.24
CA SER A 39 12.32 24.70 -45.26
C SER A 39 12.87 25.08 -43.88
N THR A 40 12.20 24.67 -42.80
CA THR A 40 12.56 24.94 -41.40
C THR A 40 13.42 23.85 -40.76
N GLY A 41 13.77 22.80 -41.50
CA GLY A 41 14.57 21.67 -41.02
C GLY A 41 13.87 20.32 -41.20
N ARG A 42 14.61 19.23 -40.91
CA ARG A 42 14.09 17.87 -40.99
C ARG A 42 13.42 17.48 -39.67
N MET A 43 12.14 17.13 -39.73
CA MET A 43 11.39 16.63 -38.57
C MET A 43 11.30 15.10 -38.64
N SER A 44 11.24 14.44 -37.48
CA SER A 44 11.06 12.99 -37.37
C SER A 44 9.84 12.63 -36.53
N SER A 45 9.12 11.60 -36.96
CA SER A 45 7.93 11.07 -36.29
C SER A 45 7.85 9.55 -36.46
N ALA A 46 6.99 8.92 -35.68
CA ALA A 46 6.52 7.57 -35.95
C ALA A 46 5.11 7.64 -36.58
N VAL A 47 4.83 6.74 -37.51
CA VAL A 47 3.50 6.57 -38.13
C VAL A 47 3.03 5.15 -37.88
N LYS A 48 1.99 5.00 -37.06
CA LYS A 48 1.30 3.72 -36.83
C LYS A 48 0.18 3.58 -37.87
N VAL A 49 0.16 2.46 -38.58
CA VAL A 49 -0.85 2.12 -39.60
C VAL A 49 -1.62 0.90 -39.11
N ILE A 50 -2.93 1.03 -38.97
CA ILE A 50 -3.85 -0.01 -38.51
C ILE A 50 -4.83 -0.29 -39.65
N THR A 51 -4.99 -1.55 -40.06
CA THR A 51 -5.96 -1.94 -41.08
C THR A 51 -7.07 -2.75 -40.43
N ILE A 52 -8.32 -2.34 -40.63
CA ILE A 52 -9.53 -3.00 -40.11
C ILE A 52 -10.46 -3.35 -41.27
N PRO A 53 -10.90 -4.59 -41.44
CA PRO A 53 -10.40 -5.81 -40.78
C PRO A 53 -8.95 -6.12 -41.15
N ARG A 54 -8.29 -7.02 -40.41
CA ARG A 54 -6.86 -7.31 -40.64
C ARG A 54 -6.61 -8.02 -41.96
N SER A 55 -7.62 -8.72 -42.45
CA SER A 55 -7.59 -9.40 -43.74
C SER A 55 -9.00 -9.64 -44.27
N GLN A 56 -9.12 -9.81 -45.59
CA GLN A 56 -10.38 -10.23 -46.20
C GLN A 56 -10.85 -11.62 -45.76
N THR A 57 -9.98 -12.42 -45.14
CA THR A 57 -10.36 -13.70 -44.51
C THR A 57 -11.29 -13.48 -43.32
N GLU A 58 -11.12 -12.41 -42.53
CA GLU A 58 -12.01 -12.08 -41.41
C GLU A 58 -13.42 -11.72 -41.91
N VAL A 59 -13.50 -10.96 -43.01
CA VAL A 59 -14.77 -10.66 -43.69
C VAL A 59 -15.42 -11.95 -44.20
N ALA A 60 -14.65 -12.82 -44.87
CA ALA A 60 -15.16 -14.09 -45.38
C ALA A 60 -15.67 -15.02 -44.26
N SER A 61 -14.97 -15.08 -43.13
CA SER A 61 -15.39 -15.83 -41.95
C SER A 61 -16.70 -15.29 -41.36
N PHE A 62 -16.81 -13.97 -41.20
CA PHE A 62 -18.03 -13.34 -40.70
C PHE A 62 -19.23 -13.60 -41.63
N LEU A 63 -19.03 -13.52 -42.96
CA LEU A 63 -20.08 -13.85 -43.93
C LEU A 63 -20.47 -15.35 -43.91
N ALA A 64 -19.52 -16.24 -43.64
CA ALA A 64 -19.77 -17.68 -43.57
C ALA A 64 -20.67 -18.09 -42.37
N GLU A 65 -20.78 -17.24 -41.35
CA GLU A 65 -21.70 -17.40 -40.21
C GLU A 65 -23.15 -17.02 -40.54
N GLY A 66 -23.42 -16.58 -41.78
CA GLY A 66 -24.76 -16.26 -42.27
C GLY A 66 -25.11 -14.77 -42.25
N HIS A 67 -24.14 -13.91 -41.94
CA HIS A 67 -24.29 -12.45 -41.94
C HIS A 67 -24.23 -11.85 -43.35
N THR A 68 -24.85 -10.68 -43.56
CA THR A 68 -24.83 -9.98 -44.84
C THR A 68 -23.59 -9.08 -44.98
N THR A 69 -23.31 -8.63 -46.21
CA THR A 69 -22.25 -7.65 -46.48
C THR A 69 -22.49 -6.31 -45.78
N ALA A 70 -23.75 -5.93 -45.55
CA ALA A 70 -24.09 -4.74 -44.78
C ALA A 70 -23.73 -4.92 -43.30
N ASP A 71 -24.12 -6.07 -42.71
CA ASP A 71 -23.79 -6.40 -41.32
C ASP A 71 -22.27 -6.42 -41.09
N ALA A 72 -21.51 -7.00 -42.03
CA ALA A 72 -20.04 -7.02 -41.96
C ALA A 72 -19.46 -5.59 -42.02
N ARG A 73 -19.99 -4.74 -42.90
CA ARG A 73 -19.53 -3.34 -43.03
C ARG A 73 -19.80 -2.56 -41.75
N ASP A 74 -21.00 -2.68 -41.20
CA ASP A 74 -21.40 -1.98 -39.97
C ASP A 74 -20.59 -2.48 -38.77
N TYR A 75 -20.39 -3.79 -38.65
CA TYR A 75 -19.57 -4.40 -37.61
C TYR A 75 -18.12 -3.91 -37.62
N PHE A 76 -17.43 -3.97 -38.78
CA PHE A 76 -16.04 -3.51 -38.88
C PHE A 76 -15.92 -1.99 -38.81
N PHE A 77 -16.93 -1.25 -39.28
CA PHE A 77 -16.94 0.20 -39.12
C PHE A 77 -17.13 0.63 -37.66
N GLN A 78 -17.91 -0.11 -36.87
CA GLN A 78 -18.02 0.15 -35.43
C GLN A 78 -16.66 0.02 -34.73
N ILE A 79 -15.85 -0.96 -35.14
CA ILE A 79 -14.48 -1.10 -34.63
C ILE A 79 -13.63 0.13 -34.99
N VAL A 80 -13.77 0.65 -36.21
CA VAL A 80 -13.10 1.90 -36.64
C VAL A 80 -13.54 3.12 -35.82
N GLU A 81 -14.83 3.24 -35.49
CA GLU A 81 -15.32 4.33 -34.62
C GLU A 81 -14.78 4.19 -33.20
N ASN A 82 -14.66 2.97 -32.66
CA ASN A 82 -14.03 2.76 -31.35
C ASN A 82 -12.53 3.15 -31.38
N CYS A 83 -11.83 2.88 -32.49
CA CYS A 83 -10.45 3.34 -32.67
C CYS A 83 -10.33 4.87 -32.66
N LYS A 84 -11.32 5.55 -33.24
CA LYS A 84 -11.39 7.01 -33.32
C LYS A 84 -11.68 7.65 -31.96
N GLU A 85 -12.54 7.06 -31.15
CA GLU A 85 -12.77 7.51 -29.76
C GLU A 85 -11.48 7.51 -28.94
N GLU A 86 -10.63 6.49 -29.12
CA GLU A 86 -9.34 6.46 -28.43
C GLU A 86 -8.33 7.48 -28.95
N ILE A 87 -8.28 7.68 -30.27
CA ILE A 87 -7.48 8.75 -30.86
C ILE A 87 -7.88 10.10 -30.25
N GLN A 88 -9.16 10.33 -30.00
CA GLN A 88 -9.64 11.54 -29.32
C GLN A 88 -9.15 11.63 -27.87
N ILE A 89 -9.13 10.52 -27.12
CA ILE A 89 -8.55 10.47 -25.78
C ILE A 89 -7.06 10.82 -25.83
N MET A 90 -6.30 10.23 -26.76
CA MET A 90 -4.88 10.57 -26.95
C MET A 90 -4.67 12.05 -27.33
N GLU A 91 -5.57 12.63 -28.12
CA GLU A 91 -5.54 14.05 -28.47
C GLU A 91 -5.84 14.97 -27.27
N GLN A 92 -6.69 14.53 -26.34
CA GLN A 92 -6.96 15.24 -25.08
C GLN A 92 -5.78 15.15 -24.09
N LEU A 93 -5.05 14.04 -24.13
CA LEU A 93 -3.89 13.77 -23.25
C LEU A 93 -2.56 14.30 -23.81
N LYS A 94 -2.55 14.87 -25.02
CA LYS A 94 -1.32 15.22 -25.79
C LYS A 94 -0.37 16.22 -25.10
N ASP A 95 -0.90 17.00 -24.17
CA ASP A 95 -0.14 18.03 -23.44
C ASP A 95 0.52 17.45 -22.17
N SER A 96 0.21 16.21 -21.79
CA SER A 96 0.90 15.52 -20.71
C SER A 96 2.31 15.10 -21.14
N PRO A 97 3.37 15.50 -20.40
CA PRO A 97 4.75 15.19 -20.78
C PRO A 97 5.05 13.70 -20.76
N ASN A 98 4.38 12.94 -19.89
CA ASN A 98 4.59 11.49 -19.69
C ASN A 98 3.65 10.61 -20.53
N ILE A 99 2.93 11.18 -21.49
CA ILE A 99 2.10 10.44 -22.45
C ILE A 99 2.67 10.62 -23.85
N VAL A 100 2.64 9.56 -24.68
CA VAL A 100 3.08 9.64 -26.07
C VAL A 100 2.21 10.63 -26.84
N ARG A 101 2.83 11.71 -27.32
CA ARG A 101 2.13 12.78 -28.01
C ARG A 101 1.69 12.38 -29.41
N ILE A 102 0.39 12.40 -29.65
CA ILE A 102 -0.19 12.34 -30.99
C ILE A 102 -0.04 13.70 -31.69
N GLN A 103 0.35 13.67 -32.96
CA GLN A 103 0.56 14.86 -33.78
C GLN A 103 -0.55 15.05 -34.82
N ALA A 104 -1.06 13.94 -35.38
CA ALA A 104 -2.18 13.94 -36.33
C ALA A 104 -2.69 12.50 -36.53
N SER A 105 -3.95 12.35 -36.92
CA SER A 105 -4.55 11.08 -37.33
C SER A 105 -5.39 11.22 -38.61
N HIS A 106 -5.57 10.16 -39.38
CA HIS A 106 -6.46 10.09 -40.55
C HIS A 106 -7.03 8.68 -40.73
N ILE A 107 -8.30 8.57 -41.14
CA ILE A 107 -8.97 7.31 -41.47
C ILE A 107 -9.27 7.30 -42.97
N VAL A 108 -8.85 6.24 -43.66
CA VAL A 108 -8.94 6.11 -45.12
C VAL A 108 -9.71 4.83 -45.48
N PRO A 109 -10.94 4.93 -46.01
CA PRO A 109 -11.71 3.77 -46.47
C PRO A 109 -11.15 3.21 -47.78
N HIS A 110 -11.13 1.88 -47.92
CA HIS A 110 -10.81 1.22 -49.18
C HIS A 110 -12.00 1.30 -50.14
N GLN A 111 -11.71 1.50 -51.44
CA GLN A 111 -12.77 1.70 -52.44
C GLN A 111 -13.43 0.39 -52.91
N ASN A 112 -12.70 -0.73 -52.89
CA ASN A 112 -13.10 -1.97 -53.55
C ASN A 112 -13.35 -3.14 -52.58
N GLU A 113 -13.19 -2.93 -51.27
CA GLU A 113 -13.32 -3.95 -50.25
C GLU A 113 -13.82 -3.34 -48.93
N ILE A 114 -14.33 -4.16 -48.02
CA ILE A 114 -14.66 -3.75 -46.65
C ILE A 114 -13.33 -3.68 -45.90
N ALA A 115 -12.69 -2.51 -45.93
CA ALA A 115 -11.50 -2.22 -45.15
C ALA A 115 -11.31 -0.70 -44.96
N TRP A 116 -10.64 -0.35 -43.86
CA TRP A 116 -10.22 0.99 -43.52
C TRP A 116 -8.79 0.95 -43.00
N ASP A 117 -7.97 1.89 -43.47
CA ASP A 117 -6.66 2.15 -42.91
C ASP A 117 -6.73 3.37 -41.99
N ILE A 118 -6.23 3.22 -40.77
CA ILE A 118 -6.08 4.30 -39.80
C ILE A 118 -4.60 4.63 -39.68
N TYR A 119 -4.26 5.89 -39.98
CA TYR A 119 -2.91 6.43 -39.90
C TYR A 119 -2.81 7.34 -38.67
N ILE A 120 -1.87 7.06 -37.77
CA ILE A 120 -1.63 7.84 -36.56
C ILE A 120 -0.17 8.29 -36.56
N ARG A 121 0.07 9.60 -36.67
CA ARG A 121 1.40 10.20 -36.56
C ARG A 121 1.63 10.64 -35.13
N MET A 122 2.71 10.16 -34.52
CA MET A 122 3.11 10.41 -33.15
C MET A 122 4.58 10.82 -33.08
N GLU A 123 4.98 11.36 -31.94
CA GLU A 123 6.41 11.61 -31.70
C GLU A 123 7.24 10.32 -31.82
N LEU A 124 8.48 10.44 -32.30
CA LEU A 124 9.40 9.31 -32.42
C LEU A 124 10.12 9.12 -31.09
N LEU A 125 9.93 7.97 -30.45
CA LEU A 125 10.53 7.64 -29.16
C LEU A 125 11.31 6.31 -29.23
N THR A 126 12.19 6.10 -28.24
CA THR A 126 12.91 4.83 -28.07
C THR A 126 12.03 3.84 -27.31
N PRO A 127 11.79 2.62 -27.82
CA PRO A 127 11.05 1.60 -27.07
C PRO A 127 11.76 1.26 -25.74
N PHE A 128 11.03 1.20 -24.64
CA PHE A 128 11.62 0.95 -23.32
C PHE A 128 12.35 -0.39 -23.24
N ILE A 129 11.87 -1.43 -23.93
CA ILE A 129 12.55 -2.72 -24.02
C ILE A 129 13.99 -2.58 -24.54
N ASP A 130 14.21 -1.78 -25.58
CA ASP A 130 15.55 -1.56 -26.14
C ASP A 130 16.43 -0.75 -25.19
N TYR A 131 15.83 0.21 -24.48
CA TYR A 131 16.50 1.03 -23.47
C TYR A 131 16.97 0.19 -22.29
N GLN A 132 16.09 -0.59 -21.66
CA GLN A 132 16.44 -1.41 -20.49
C GLN A 132 17.45 -2.50 -20.82
N HIS A 133 17.44 -3.07 -22.04
CA HIS A 133 18.37 -4.12 -22.42
C HIS A 133 19.83 -3.65 -22.43
N GLN A 134 20.05 -2.35 -22.64
CA GLN A 134 21.38 -1.73 -22.63
C GLN A 134 21.88 -1.43 -21.20
N LYS A 135 21.02 -1.55 -20.19
CA LYS A 135 21.30 -1.14 -18.81
C LYS A 135 21.11 -2.28 -17.80
N GLN A 136 21.48 -3.52 -18.11
CA GLN A 136 21.33 -4.64 -17.16
C GLN A 136 22.57 -4.78 -16.24
N PRO A 137 22.40 -4.90 -14.90
CA PRO A 137 21.14 -4.81 -14.13
C PRO A 137 20.57 -3.39 -14.13
N PHE A 138 19.24 -3.27 -14.25
CA PHE A 138 18.58 -1.97 -14.36
C PHE A 138 18.76 -1.15 -13.08
N PRO A 139 19.23 0.11 -13.15
CA PRO A 139 19.44 0.94 -11.97
C PRO A 139 18.15 1.18 -11.20
N GLN A 140 18.23 1.09 -9.88
CA GLN A 140 17.10 1.30 -8.98
C GLN A 140 16.52 2.72 -9.11
N ASP A 141 17.38 3.73 -9.13
CA ASP A 141 16.94 5.13 -9.23
C ASP A 141 16.16 5.37 -10.53
N GLU A 142 16.63 4.83 -11.65
CA GLU A 142 15.90 4.91 -12.92
C GLU A 142 14.58 4.14 -12.90
N ALA A 143 14.47 3.06 -12.12
CA ALA A 143 13.19 2.36 -11.95
C ALA A 143 12.19 3.20 -11.14
N ILE A 144 12.67 3.94 -10.14
CA ILE A 144 11.85 4.89 -9.39
C ILE A 144 11.38 6.01 -10.30
N GLU A 145 12.27 6.61 -11.11
CA GLU A 145 11.91 7.66 -12.07
C GLU A 145 10.87 7.17 -13.09
N LEU A 146 11.04 5.95 -13.62
CA LEU A 146 10.02 5.32 -14.48
C LEU A 146 8.68 5.19 -13.76
N GLY A 147 8.68 4.77 -12.50
CA GLY A 147 7.46 4.66 -11.70
C GLY A 147 6.78 6.01 -11.51
N ILE A 148 7.55 7.06 -11.18
CA ILE A 148 7.09 8.43 -10.98
C ILE A 148 6.46 8.98 -12.27
N ASP A 149 7.17 8.87 -13.39
CA ASP A 149 6.72 9.35 -14.70
C ASP A 149 5.43 8.65 -15.15
N LEU A 150 5.33 7.33 -14.93
CA LEU A 150 4.12 6.60 -15.27
C LEU A 150 2.98 6.89 -14.30
N CYS A 151 3.23 7.17 -13.02
CA CYS A 151 2.18 7.69 -12.14
C CYS A 151 1.67 9.07 -12.61
N LYS A 152 2.54 9.98 -13.05
CA LYS A 152 2.14 11.27 -13.65
C LYS A 152 1.28 11.06 -14.90
N ALA A 153 1.63 10.08 -15.75
CA ALA A 153 0.82 9.70 -16.90
C ALA A 153 -0.58 9.19 -16.46
N LEU A 154 -0.65 8.33 -15.44
CA LEU A 154 -1.91 7.79 -14.95
C LEU A 154 -2.80 8.84 -14.27
N ILE A 155 -2.22 9.78 -13.54
CA ILE A 155 -2.96 10.95 -13.01
C ILE A 155 -3.61 11.73 -14.16
N ALA A 156 -2.89 11.93 -15.27
CA ALA A 156 -3.47 12.56 -16.45
C ALA A 156 -4.61 11.73 -17.07
N CYS A 157 -4.52 10.39 -17.04
CA CYS A 157 -5.60 9.51 -17.52
C CYS A 157 -6.83 9.58 -16.62
N GLU A 158 -6.64 9.59 -15.29
CA GLU A 158 -7.70 9.71 -14.27
C GLU A 158 -8.51 10.99 -14.48
N LYS A 159 -7.88 12.12 -14.85
CA LYS A 159 -8.55 13.40 -15.17
C LYS A 159 -9.64 13.25 -16.24
N TYR A 160 -9.48 12.32 -17.17
CA TYR A 160 -10.43 12.07 -18.26
C TYR A 160 -11.19 10.75 -18.07
N ASN A 161 -11.29 10.24 -16.83
CA ASN A 161 -11.95 8.97 -16.49
C ASN A 161 -11.49 7.78 -17.35
N THR A 162 -10.20 7.77 -17.73
CA THR A 162 -9.63 6.77 -18.62
C THR A 162 -8.77 5.81 -17.81
N ILE A 163 -9.07 4.51 -17.90
CA ILE A 163 -8.23 3.42 -17.38
C ILE A 163 -7.44 2.84 -18.56
N HIS A 164 -6.11 2.82 -18.49
CA HIS A 164 -5.23 2.36 -19.56
C HIS A 164 -5.37 0.85 -19.81
N ARG A 165 -5.40 0.04 -18.74
CA ARG A 165 -5.63 -1.41 -18.71
C ARG A 165 -4.56 -2.28 -19.41
N ASP A 166 -3.54 -1.69 -20.04
CA ASP A 166 -2.48 -2.43 -20.77
C ASP A 166 -1.06 -1.92 -20.44
N ILE A 167 -0.81 -1.58 -19.18
CA ILE A 167 0.53 -1.16 -18.76
C ILE A 167 1.46 -2.36 -18.77
N LYS A 168 2.48 -2.28 -19.62
CA LYS A 168 3.53 -3.30 -19.79
C LYS A 168 4.76 -2.68 -20.45
N PRO A 169 5.95 -3.31 -20.34
CA PRO A 169 7.19 -2.75 -20.88
C PRO A 169 7.16 -2.44 -22.39
N GLN A 170 6.32 -3.13 -23.17
CA GLN A 170 6.17 -2.90 -24.61
C GLN A 170 5.45 -1.58 -24.94
N ASN A 171 4.67 -1.05 -24.01
CA ASN A 171 3.87 0.16 -24.17
C ASN A 171 4.51 1.38 -23.49
N ILE A 172 5.75 1.23 -23.00
CA ILE A 172 6.53 2.29 -22.37
C ILE A 172 7.62 2.72 -23.36
N PHE A 173 7.86 4.02 -23.41
CA PHE A 173 8.82 4.64 -24.32
C PHE A 173 9.70 5.64 -23.57
N VAL A 174 10.85 5.96 -24.15
CA VAL A 174 11.83 6.90 -23.61
C VAL A 174 12.12 7.97 -24.64
N SER A 175 12.00 9.24 -24.27
CA SER A 175 12.39 10.38 -25.10
C SER A 175 13.90 10.65 -25.03
N GLU A 176 14.39 11.55 -25.89
CA GLU A 176 15.82 11.91 -25.96
C GLU A 176 16.35 12.54 -24.66
N ASP A 177 15.48 13.14 -23.85
CA ASP A 177 15.78 13.72 -22.54
C ASP A 177 15.66 12.71 -21.37
N ASN A 178 15.48 11.41 -21.67
CA ASN A 178 15.26 10.32 -20.72
C ASN A 178 13.93 10.36 -19.94
N THR A 179 12.95 11.16 -20.36
CA THR A 179 11.60 11.09 -19.78
C THR A 179 10.90 9.79 -20.20
N PHE A 180 10.28 9.08 -19.26
CA PHE A 180 9.47 7.90 -19.54
C PHE A 180 8.05 8.30 -19.92
N LYS A 181 7.53 7.66 -20.97
CA LYS A 181 6.22 7.96 -21.54
C LYS A 181 5.36 6.71 -21.72
N LEU A 182 4.11 6.80 -21.30
CA LEU A 182 3.10 5.78 -21.53
C LEU A 182 2.46 5.96 -22.90
N GLY A 183 2.40 4.90 -23.68
CA GLY A 183 1.73 4.86 -24.98
C GLY A 183 0.80 3.68 -25.13
N ASP A 184 0.11 3.65 -26.28
CA ASP A 184 -0.82 2.58 -26.68
C ASP A 184 -2.01 2.39 -25.71
N PHE A 185 -2.97 3.32 -25.78
CA PHE A 185 -4.19 3.35 -24.98
C PHE A 185 -5.22 2.26 -25.35
N GLY A 186 -4.84 1.32 -26.23
CA GLY A 186 -5.63 0.16 -26.59
C GLY A 186 -6.64 0.34 -27.73
N VAL A 187 -6.25 0.95 -28.87
CA VAL A 187 -7.11 1.30 -30.05
C VAL A 187 -7.97 0.12 -30.51
N ALA A 188 -7.64 -1.10 -30.09
CA ALA A 188 -8.24 -2.35 -30.48
C ALA A 188 -8.74 -3.27 -29.34
N LYS A 189 -8.91 -2.81 -28.09
CA LYS A 189 -9.44 -3.70 -27.03
C LYS A 189 -10.88 -4.17 -27.25
N THR A 190 -11.66 -3.44 -28.04
CA THR A 190 -12.99 -3.92 -28.49
C THR A 190 -12.90 -5.23 -29.28
N LEU A 191 -11.80 -5.48 -30.01
CA LEU A 191 -11.61 -6.66 -30.86
C LEU A 191 -11.16 -7.91 -30.09
N GLU A 192 -10.49 -7.75 -28.96
CA GLU A 192 -10.05 -8.84 -28.08
C GLU A 192 -11.24 -9.56 -27.43
N ASN A 193 -12.32 -8.82 -27.13
CA ASN A 193 -13.59 -9.38 -26.66
C ASN A 193 -14.31 -10.23 -27.72
N ILE A 194 -13.97 -10.07 -29.01
CA ILE A 194 -14.71 -10.71 -30.11
C ILE A 194 -13.94 -11.87 -30.73
N SER A 195 -12.62 -11.98 -30.48
CA SER A 195 -11.81 -13.04 -31.05
C SER A 195 -10.85 -13.62 -30.01
N SER A 196 -11.26 -14.77 -29.44
CA SER A 196 -10.46 -15.75 -28.71
C SER A 196 -10.31 -15.59 -27.18
N ALA A 197 -11.08 -16.41 -26.47
CA ALA A 197 -10.70 -17.00 -25.18
C ALA A 197 -9.44 -17.91 -25.26
N LEU A 198 -8.61 -17.79 -26.32
CA LEU A 198 -7.56 -18.76 -26.68
C LEU A 198 -6.30 -18.18 -27.37
N SER A 199 -6.13 -16.87 -27.58
CA SER A 199 -4.84 -16.33 -28.05
C SER A 199 -3.85 -16.14 -26.89
N GLN A 200 -3.24 -17.25 -26.47
CA GLN A 200 -2.15 -17.31 -25.50
C GLN A 200 -0.84 -16.69 -26.03
N LYS A 201 -0.75 -15.35 -26.11
CA LYS A 201 0.56 -14.67 -26.20
C LYS A 201 0.58 -13.36 -25.40
N GLY A 202 1.14 -13.43 -24.18
CA GLY A 202 1.86 -12.31 -23.55
C GLY A 202 1.07 -11.33 -22.67
N SER A 203 -0.19 -10.99 -22.97
CA SER A 203 -0.85 -9.84 -22.31
C SER A 203 -1.38 -10.09 -20.88
N VAL A 204 -1.55 -11.36 -20.46
CA VAL A 204 -2.08 -11.66 -19.10
C VAL A 204 -1.05 -11.48 -17.98
N ASN A 205 0.24 -11.33 -18.31
CA ASN A 205 1.31 -11.33 -17.32
C ASN A 205 1.27 -10.12 -16.37
N TYR A 206 0.79 -8.97 -16.85
CA TYR A 206 0.69 -7.73 -16.07
C TYR A 206 -0.74 -7.45 -15.58
N MET A 207 -1.71 -8.28 -15.97
CA MET A 207 -3.13 -8.12 -15.67
C MET A 207 -3.40 -8.35 -14.17
N ALA A 208 -4.16 -7.43 -13.56
CA ALA A 208 -4.63 -7.56 -12.19
C ALA A 208 -5.60 -8.77 -12.03
N PRO A 209 -5.65 -9.43 -10.86
CA PRO A 209 -6.48 -10.62 -10.66
C PRO A 209 -7.98 -10.41 -10.95
N GLU A 210 -8.54 -9.29 -10.53
CA GLU A 210 -9.94 -8.93 -10.76
C GLU A 210 -10.24 -8.70 -12.25
N MET A 211 -9.29 -8.10 -12.99
CA MET A 211 -9.39 -7.94 -14.44
C MET A 211 -9.29 -9.30 -15.16
N TYR A 212 -8.45 -10.22 -14.67
CA TYR A 212 -8.32 -11.57 -15.22
C TYR A 212 -9.57 -12.42 -14.99
N HIS A 213 -10.19 -12.31 -13.81
CA HIS A 213 -11.39 -13.06 -13.47
C HIS A 213 -12.69 -12.44 -14.01
N GLY A 214 -12.62 -11.27 -14.65
CA GLY A 214 -13.80 -10.55 -15.16
C GLY A 214 -14.68 -9.97 -14.05
N SER A 215 -14.12 -9.76 -12.86
CA SER A 215 -14.79 -9.06 -11.76
C SER A 215 -14.88 -7.56 -12.06
N PRO A 216 -15.78 -6.80 -11.40
CA PRO A 216 -15.75 -5.34 -11.45
C PRO A 216 -14.38 -4.81 -10.99
N TYR A 217 -13.89 -3.77 -11.66
CA TYR A 217 -12.59 -3.17 -11.40
C TYR A 217 -12.62 -1.66 -11.68
N ASP A 218 -11.63 -0.95 -11.14
CA ASP A 218 -11.42 0.49 -11.26
C ASP A 218 -9.97 0.80 -11.67
N GLN A 219 -9.51 2.04 -11.51
CA GLN A 219 -8.15 2.49 -11.85
C GLN A 219 -7.03 1.73 -11.12
N THR A 220 -7.32 1.01 -10.02
CA THR A 220 -6.30 0.26 -9.27
C THR A 220 -5.68 -0.91 -10.04
N VAL A 221 -6.28 -1.31 -11.17
CA VAL A 221 -5.68 -2.30 -12.09
C VAL A 221 -4.42 -1.78 -12.75
N ASP A 222 -4.35 -0.49 -13.07
CA ASP A 222 -3.20 0.15 -13.70
C ASP A 222 -2.04 0.31 -12.71
N ILE A 223 -2.37 0.67 -11.46
CA ILE A 223 -1.42 0.69 -10.34
C ILE A 223 -0.79 -0.69 -10.14
N TYR A 224 -1.59 -1.76 -10.19
CA TYR A 224 -1.10 -3.13 -10.09
C TYR A 224 -0.17 -3.49 -11.27
N SER A 225 -0.56 -3.17 -12.49
CA SER A 225 0.25 -3.42 -13.68
C SER A 225 1.58 -2.66 -13.65
N LEU A 226 1.58 -1.38 -13.24
CA LEU A 226 2.78 -0.59 -13.04
C LEU A 226 3.68 -1.20 -11.96
N GLY A 227 3.10 -1.60 -10.82
CA GLY A 227 3.83 -2.32 -9.78
C GLY A 227 4.53 -3.58 -10.30
N LEU A 228 3.88 -4.35 -11.19
CA LEU A 228 4.51 -5.52 -11.83
C LEU A 228 5.62 -5.16 -12.81
N VAL A 229 5.55 -4.01 -13.51
CA VAL A 229 6.65 -3.51 -14.34
C VAL A 229 7.87 -3.19 -13.49
N LEU A 230 7.67 -2.47 -12.37
CA LEU A 230 8.74 -2.14 -11.44
C LEU A 230 9.34 -3.40 -10.80
N TYR A 231 8.48 -4.34 -10.38
CA TYR A 231 8.91 -5.63 -9.89
C TYR A 231 9.77 -6.37 -10.91
N TRP A 232 9.31 -6.43 -12.17
CA TRP A 232 10.02 -7.09 -13.25
C TRP A 232 11.42 -6.49 -13.48
N LEU A 233 11.54 -5.16 -13.46
CA LEU A 233 12.84 -4.47 -13.56
C LEU A 233 13.76 -4.83 -12.39
N MET A 234 13.23 -4.81 -11.17
CA MET A 234 13.98 -5.08 -9.95
C MET A 234 14.20 -6.56 -9.67
N ASN A 235 13.72 -7.47 -10.52
CA ASN A 235 13.82 -8.90 -10.31
C ASN A 235 14.49 -9.62 -11.48
N LYS A 236 15.62 -9.07 -11.98
CA LYS A 236 16.38 -9.61 -13.13
C LYS A 236 15.49 -9.89 -14.36
N THR A 237 14.52 -9.03 -14.65
CA THR A 237 13.55 -9.21 -15.76
C THR A 237 12.72 -10.50 -15.64
N ARG A 238 12.38 -10.90 -14.41
CA ARG A 238 11.52 -12.03 -14.10
C ARG A 238 10.28 -11.58 -13.33
N MET A 239 9.12 -12.09 -13.76
CA MET A 239 7.86 -11.95 -13.02
C MET A 239 7.95 -12.64 -11.64
N PRO A 240 7.05 -12.32 -10.70
CA PRO A 240 6.93 -13.03 -9.44
C PRO A 240 6.92 -14.55 -9.60
N PHE A 241 7.49 -15.26 -8.61
CA PHE A 241 7.57 -16.73 -8.53
C PHE A 241 8.44 -17.43 -9.59
N LEU A 242 9.07 -16.70 -10.51
CA LEU A 242 10.01 -17.28 -11.46
C LEU A 242 11.43 -17.27 -10.92
N ASP A 243 12.14 -18.38 -11.13
CA ASP A 243 13.54 -18.54 -10.76
C ASP A 243 14.43 -17.57 -11.54
N THR A 244 15.15 -16.72 -10.80
CA THR A 244 16.03 -15.67 -11.32
C THR A 244 17.39 -16.19 -11.78
N GLU A 245 17.80 -17.38 -11.35
CA GLU A 245 19.09 -17.99 -11.71
C GLU A 245 18.99 -18.89 -12.93
N LYS A 246 17.77 -19.32 -13.30
CA LYS A 246 17.55 -20.09 -14.54
C LYS A 246 17.66 -19.23 -15.79
N GLN A 247 18.54 -19.66 -16.70
CA GLN A 247 18.68 -19.08 -18.04
C GLN A 247 17.41 -19.26 -18.89
N MET A 248 16.80 -20.44 -18.87
CA MET A 248 15.57 -20.73 -19.60
C MET A 248 14.45 -21.15 -18.64
N VAL A 249 13.33 -20.43 -18.73
CA VAL A 249 12.09 -20.73 -18.03
C VAL A 249 11.13 -21.39 -19.01
N THR A 250 10.59 -22.54 -18.64
CA THR A 250 9.64 -23.31 -19.45
C THR A 250 8.24 -22.67 -19.43
N LEU A 251 7.41 -23.00 -20.42
CA LEU A 251 6.01 -22.57 -20.45
C LEU A 251 5.23 -23.03 -19.20
N ARG A 252 5.50 -24.26 -18.72
CA ARG A 252 4.86 -24.80 -17.51
C ARG A 252 5.19 -23.97 -16.27
N GLU A 253 6.45 -23.58 -16.10
CA GLU A 253 6.87 -22.73 -14.98
C GLU A 253 6.24 -21.34 -15.06
N ARG A 254 6.12 -20.75 -16.26
CA ARG A 254 5.39 -19.49 -16.46
C ARG A 254 3.92 -19.60 -16.11
N SER A 255 3.26 -20.65 -16.56
CA SER A 255 1.84 -20.90 -16.24
C SER A 255 1.63 -21.11 -14.75
N ALA A 256 2.50 -21.89 -14.09
CA ALA A 256 2.43 -22.09 -12.65
C ALA A 256 2.62 -20.78 -11.89
N ALA A 257 3.67 -20.00 -12.21
CA ALA A 257 3.90 -18.70 -11.57
C ALA A 257 2.74 -17.71 -11.74
N LEU A 258 2.12 -17.69 -12.93
CA LEU A 258 0.92 -16.91 -13.19
C LEU A 258 -0.25 -17.35 -12.31
N GLU A 259 -0.49 -18.65 -12.20
CA GLU A 259 -1.56 -19.23 -11.37
C GLU A 259 -1.38 -18.88 -9.89
N LYS A 260 -0.16 -18.99 -9.36
CA LYS A 260 0.18 -18.58 -7.98
C LYS A 260 -0.22 -17.12 -7.70
N ARG A 261 0.15 -16.22 -8.62
CA ARG A 261 -0.15 -14.79 -8.53
C ARG A 261 -1.66 -14.54 -8.56
N LEU A 262 -2.38 -15.20 -9.46
CA LEU A 262 -3.82 -15.05 -9.62
C LEU A 262 -4.63 -15.71 -8.49
N ASN A 263 -4.02 -16.62 -7.72
CA ASN A 263 -4.61 -17.21 -6.52
C ASN A 263 -4.29 -16.43 -5.24
N GLY A 264 -3.55 -15.33 -5.34
CA GLY A 264 -3.22 -14.48 -4.19
C GLY A 264 -2.12 -15.03 -3.28
N GLU A 265 -1.26 -15.92 -3.78
CA GLU A 265 -0.03 -16.30 -3.07
C GLU A 265 0.81 -15.05 -2.77
N GLU A 266 1.50 -15.05 -1.63
CA GLU A 266 2.34 -13.93 -1.23
C GLU A 266 3.51 -13.76 -2.20
N ILE A 267 3.53 -12.62 -2.87
CA ILE A 267 4.56 -12.29 -3.85
C ILE A 267 5.88 -12.04 -3.10
N PRO A 268 6.98 -12.76 -3.42
CA PRO A 268 8.27 -12.53 -2.80
C PRO A 268 8.77 -11.12 -3.11
N ALA A 269 9.63 -10.55 -2.27
CA ALA A 269 10.22 -9.25 -2.55
C ALA A 269 11.10 -9.29 -3.82
N PRO A 270 11.12 -8.22 -4.64
CA PRO A 270 12.01 -8.13 -5.79
C PRO A 270 13.49 -8.13 -5.37
N LEU A 271 14.32 -8.91 -6.06
CA LEU A 271 15.69 -9.22 -5.64
C LEU A 271 16.63 -8.00 -5.54
N ASN A 272 16.52 -7.05 -6.46
CA ASN A 272 17.44 -5.92 -6.61
C ASN A 272 16.84 -4.58 -6.14
N ALA A 273 15.69 -4.60 -5.44
CA ALA A 273 15.13 -3.40 -4.84
C ALA A 273 15.54 -3.28 -3.37
N GLY A 274 15.99 -2.08 -2.98
CA GLY A 274 16.14 -1.67 -1.59
C GLY A 274 14.82 -1.70 -0.85
N THR A 275 14.90 -1.66 0.48
CA THR A 275 13.77 -1.88 1.39
C THR A 275 12.61 -0.93 1.10
N ALA A 276 12.90 0.35 0.84
CA ALA A 276 11.88 1.36 0.57
C ALA A 276 11.14 1.13 -0.76
N LEU A 277 11.88 0.88 -1.86
CA LEU A 277 11.27 0.61 -3.16
C LEU A 277 10.52 -0.72 -3.17
N SER A 278 11.08 -1.74 -2.53
CA SER A 278 10.43 -3.05 -2.37
C SER A 278 9.07 -2.90 -1.68
N ALA A 279 8.99 -2.11 -0.61
CA ALA A 279 7.73 -1.82 0.07
C ALA A 279 6.73 -1.10 -0.85
N ALA A 280 7.19 -0.12 -1.62
CA ALA A 280 6.34 0.63 -2.53
C ALA A 280 5.76 -0.27 -3.64
N ILE A 281 6.60 -1.11 -4.26
CA ILE A 281 6.22 -2.11 -5.28
C ILE A 281 5.23 -3.11 -4.69
N ASN A 282 5.53 -3.68 -3.53
CA ASN A 282 4.71 -4.71 -2.89
C ASN A 282 3.31 -4.20 -2.51
N LYS A 283 3.18 -2.92 -2.13
CA LYS A 283 1.86 -2.31 -1.92
C LYS A 283 1.08 -2.14 -3.23
N ALA A 284 1.73 -1.76 -4.34
CA ALA A 284 1.06 -1.65 -5.63
C ALA A 284 0.52 -3.00 -6.14
N ILE A 285 1.26 -4.10 -5.91
CA ILE A 285 0.91 -5.44 -6.42
C ILE A 285 0.14 -6.32 -5.43
N ARG A 286 -0.52 -5.73 -4.42
CA ARG A 286 -1.38 -6.50 -3.50
C ARG A 286 -2.51 -7.17 -4.28
N TYR A 287 -2.86 -8.40 -3.87
CA TYR A 287 -3.91 -9.17 -4.53
C TYR A 287 -5.26 -8.44 -4.54
N ALA A 288 -5.70 -7.94 -3.39
CA ALA A 288 -6.98 -7.26 -3.24
C ALA A 288 -6.83 -5.75 -3.60
N PRO A 289 -7.70 -5.18 -4.45
CA PRO A 289 -7.66 -3.77 -4.85
C PRO A 289 -7.63 -2.78 -3.68
N GLU A 290 -8.39 -3.05 -2.63
CA GLU A 290 -8.51 -2.21 -1.43
C GLU A 290 -7.22 -2.09 -0.60
N ASP A 291 -6.27 -3.02 -0.80
CA ASP A 291 -4.97 -2.99 -0.13
C ASP A 291 -3.88 -2.26 -0.95
N ARG A 292 -4.20 -1.86 -2.18
CA ARG A 292 -3.29 -1.14 -3.07
C ARG A 292 -3.36 0.36 -2.79
N TYR A 293 -2.55 1.13 -3.51
CA TYR A 293 -2.83 2.56 -3.66
C TYR A 293 -4.18 2.71 -4.37
N GLN A 294 -5.03 3.60 -3.87
CA GLN A 294 -6.40 3.78 -4.39
C GLN A 294 -6.43 4.70 -5.63
N ASN A 295 -5.35 5.44 -5.88
CA ASN A 295 -5.15 6.26 -7.07
C ASN A 295 -3.65 6.41 -7.38
N ALA A 296 -3.34 6.88 -8.60
CA ALA A 296 -1.96 7.06 -9.04
C ALA A 296 -1.19 8.11 -8.22
N GLY A 297 -1.87 9.12 -7.66
CA GLY A 297 -1.27 10.12 -6.78
C GLY A 297 -0.71 9.55 -5.46
N GLN A 298 -1.40 8.58 -4.86
CA GLN A 298 -0.90 7.87 -3.69
C GLN A 298 0.34 7.03 -4.01
N MET A 299 0.36 6.36 -5.17
CA MET A 299 1.54 5.60 -5.60
C MET A 299 2.71 6.52 -5.94
N LEU A 300 2.46 7.66 -6.60
CA LEU A 300 3.45 8.70 -6.86
C LEU A 300 4.10 9.14 -5.55
N SER A 301 3.31 9.57 -4.58
CA SER A 301 3.79 10.00 -3.26
C SER A 301 4.64 8.93 -2.59
N SER A 302 4.24 7.66 -2.72
CA SER A 302 5.00 6.54 -2.19
C SER A 302 6.36 6.33 -2.86
N LEU A 303 6.45 6.49 -4.18
CA LEU A 303 7.72 6.38 -4.91
C LEU A 303 8.65 7.56 -4.58
N LEU A 304 8.11 8.77 -4.43
CA LEU A 304 8.85 9.95 -4.01
C LEU A 304 9.41 9.78 -2.58
N ASN A 305 8.59 9.29 -1.65
CA ASN A 305 9.02 8.99 -0.29
C ASN A 305 10.04 7.85 -0.24
N ALA A 306 9.89 6.82 -1.08
CA ALA A 306 10.88 5.76 -1.19
C ALA A 306 12.24 6.31 -1.63
N ARG A 307 12.26 7.20 -2.63
CA ARG A 307 13.50 7.88 -3.08
C ARG A 307 14.13 8.71 -1.95
N LEU A 308 13.32 9.47 -1.22
CA LEU A 308 13.80 10.26 -0.09
C LEU A 308 14.40 9.36 1.00
N ALA A 309 13.73 8.27 1.34
CA ALA A 309 14.20 7.31 2.33
C ALA A 309 15.55 6.70 1.93
N ILE A 310 15.70 6.28 0.67
CA ILE A 310 16.98 5.79 0.12
C ILE A 310 18.08 6.84 0.27
N SER A 311 17.78 8.12 0.01
CA SER A 311 18.76 9.20 0.18
C SER A 311 19.16 9.47 1.63
N LYS A 312 18.27 9.18 2.59
CA LYS A 312 18.50 9.32 4.05
C LYS A 312 19.24 8.11 4.64
N GLY A 313 19.24 6.97 3.96
CA GLY A 313 19.98 5.77 4.34
C GLY A 313 19.12 4.64 4.92
N PRO A 314 19.73 3.50 5.30
CA PRO A 314 19.01 2.24 5.58
C PRO A 314 17.95 2.32 6.67
N GLU A 315 18.21 3.05 7.77
CA GLU A 315 17.25 3.22 8.87
C GLU A 315 15.97 3.95 8.43
N ALA A 316 16.11 4.96 7.57
CA ALA A 316 14.97 5.69 7.02
C ALA A 316 14.18 4.83 6.02
N GLU A 317 14.88 4.00 5.22
CA GLU A 317 14.23 3.02 4.35
C GLU A 317 13.41 1.99 5.13
N GLU A 318 13.95 1.47 6.22
CA GLU A 318 13.29 0.49 7.08
C GLU A 318 12.04 1.08 7.74
N ARG A 319 12.16 2.28 8.33
CA ARG A 319 11.03 2.99 8.91
C ARG A 319 9.93 3.30 7.89
N TYR A 320 10.32 3.70 6.68
CA TYR A 320 9.38 3.93 5.59
C TYR A 320 8.64 2.65 5.18
N ALA A 321 9.38 1.54 5.05
CA ALA A 321 8.80 0.24 4.72
C ALA A 321 7.84 -0.26 5.81
N GLU A 322 8.18 -0.10 7.10
CA GLU A 322 7.29 -0.40 8.21
C GLU A 322 5.99 0.41 8.13
N LYS A 323 6.08 1.70 7.82
CA LYS A 323 4.93 2.59 7.68
C LYS A 323 4.03 2.21 6.50
N LEU A 324 4.61 1.90 5.34
CA LEU A 324 3.86 1.39 4.19
C LEU A 324 3.18 0.05 4.48
N ALA A 325 3.84 -0.81 5.26
CA ALA A 325 3.24 -2.04 5.75
C ALA A 325 2.04 -1.73 6.65
N ARG A 326 2.11 -0.71 7.53
CA ARG A 326 1.04 -0.30 8.46
C ARG A 326 -0.26 0.17 7.75
N ILE A 327 -0.20 0.74 6.55
CA ILE A 327 -1.35 1.43 5.90
C ILE A 327 -2.45 0.47 5.37
N PRO A 328 -2.17 -0.70 4.75
CA PRO A 328 -3.18 -1.74 4.53
C PRO A 328 -3.36 -2.65 5.76
N LEU A 329 -2.38 -2.65 6.68
CA LEU A 329 -2.48 -3.39 7.93
C LEU A 329 -3.65 -2.87 8.78
N LEU A 330 -4.10 -1.62 8.80
CA LEU A 330 -5.28 -1.29 9.63
C LEU A 330 -6.57 -2.07 9.24
N LYS A 331 -6.80 -2.38 7.94
CA LYS A 331 -7.93 -3.24 7.52
C LYS A 331 -7.59 -4.73 7.43
N ARG A 332 -6.35 -5.08 7.06
CA ARG A 332 -5.93 -6.48 6.91
C ARG A 332 -5.23 -7.05 8.13
N THR A 333 -4.81 -6.28 9.14
CA THR A 333 -4.35 -6.78 10.45
C THR A 333 -5.50 -7.46 11.19
N LEU A 334 -6.73 -6.96 11.00
CA LEU A 334 -7.96 -7.60 11.47
C LEU A 334 -8.22 -8.98 10.82
N LEU A 335 -7.63 -9.28 9.63
CA LEU A 335 -7.74 -10.58 8.95
C LEU A 335 -6.43 -11.39 8.87
N LYS A 336 -5.25 -10.76 8.96
CA LYS A 336 -3.91 -11.34 8.88
C LYS A 336 -3.15 -11.39 10.20
N LYS A 337 -3.45 -10.63 11.28
CA LYS A 337 -2.98 -11.06 12.64
C LYS A 337 -3.64 -12.36 13.08
N ASN A 338 -4.77 -12.71 12.48
CA ASN A 338 -5.36 -14.05 12.53
C ASN A 338 -4.59 -15.11 11.73
N LEU A 339 -3.65 -14.73 10.83
CA LEU A 339 -2.85 -15.65 9.99
C LEU A 339 -1.32 -15.54 10.19
N LEU A 340 -0.77 -14.42 10.67
CA LEU A 340 0.67 -14.22 10.93
C LEU A 340 1.09 -14.82 12.27
N ALA A 341 0.19 -14.84 13.25
CA ALA A 341 0.33 -15.69 14.43
C ALA A 341 0.32 -17.19 14.07
N ALA A 342 -0.33 -17.57 12.97
CA ALA A 342 -0.24 -18.91 12.39
C ALA A 342 0.97 -19.10 11.43
N GLY A 343 1.63 -18.01 11.02
CA GLY A 343 2.71 -18.00 10.03
C GLY A 343 4.11 -18.15 10.64
N ILE A 344 4.36 -17.59 11.83
CA ILE A 344 5.60 -17.87 12.58
C ILE A 344 5.62 -19.35 13.04
N ALA A 345 4.44 -19.94 13.27
CA ALA A 345 4.27 -21.38 13.49
C ALA A 345 4.59 -22.25 12.24
N LEU A 346 4.66 -21.66 11.04
CA LEU A 346 4.84 -22.39 9.77
C LEU A 346 6.30 -22.45 9.27
N ALA A 347 7.25 -21.78 9.94
CA ALA A 347 8.68 -21.94 9.67
C ALA A 347 9.28 -23.22 10.30
N ILE A 348 8.52 -23.99 11.08
CA ILE A 348 9.01 -25.22 11.76
C ILE A 348 8.34 -26.50 11.24
N ALA A 349 7.22 -26.43 10.50
CA ALA A 349 6.47 -27.63 10.10
C ALA A 349 6.34 -27.81 8.57
N ALA A 350 7.47 -27.75 7.85
CA ALA A 350 7.59 -28.49 6.60
C ALA A 350 7.88 -29.97 6.90
N CYS A 351 6.89 -30.71 7.43
CA CYS A 351 6.85 -32.18 7.34
C CYS A 351 5.42 -32.70 7.58
N SER A 352 4.84 -33.27 6.51
CA SER A 352 3.75 -34.27 6.48
C SER A 352 2.28 -33.79 6.35
N TYR A 353 1.80 -33.75 5.10
CA TYR A 353 0.39 -33.91 4.65
C TYR A 353 -0.21 -35.29 5.07
N PRO A 354 -1.53 -35.62 4.91
CA PRO A 354 -2.57 -34.95 4.11
C PRO A 354 -4.03 -34.78 4.66
N ALA A 355 -4.71 -33.77 4.11
CA ALA A 355 -6.10 -33.63 3.65
C ALA A 355 -7.27 -34.52 4.17
N VAL A 356 -8.41 -33.89 4.53
CA VAL A 356 -9.79 -34.22 4.07
C VAL A 356 -10.72 -32.99 4.14
N GLN A 357 -11.50 -32.79 3.06
CA GLN A 357 -12.56 -31.78 2.82
C GLN A 357 -13.80 -31.89 3.74
N TYR A 358 -14.51 -30.79 3.98
CA TYR A 358 -15.98 -30.55 3.93
C TYR A 358 -16.18 -29.08 4.33
N GLY A 359 -17.02 -28.21 3.77
CA GLY A 359 -18.13 -28.29 2.84
C GLY A 359 -18.94 -27.01 3.08
N ILE A 360 -18.92 -26.08 2.12
CA ILE A 360 -19.66 -24.81 2.17
C ILE A 360 -21.16 -25.09 2.05
N SER A 361 -22.00 -24.45 2.87
CA SER A 361 -23.35 -24.09 2.43
C SER A 361 -23.93 -22.86 3.16
N ASN A 362 -24.14 -21.81 2.36
CA ASN A 362 -25.29 -20.90 2.30
C ASN A 362 -25.82 -20.24 3.58
N ILE A 363 -25.59 -18.92 3.68
CA ILE A 363 -26.64 -17.95 4.00
C ILE A 363 -26.54 -16.77 3.03
N ARG A 364 -27.54 -16.64 2.16
CA ARG A 364 -27.90 -15.40 1.45
C ARG A 364 -28.84 -14.60 2.35
N SER A 365 -28.65 -13.30 2.50
CA SER A 365 -29.59 -12.29 1.97
C SER A 365 -29.26 -10.87 2.46
N ASN A 366 -29.29 -9.95 1.48
CA ASN A 366 -29.80 -8.59 1.55
C ASN A 366 -29.34 -7.63 2.67
N SER A 367 -28.39 -6.77 2.31
CA SER A 367 -28.59 -5.33 2.47
C SER A 367 -28.02 -4.61 1.23
N LYS A 368 -28.89 -3.83 0.59
CA LYS A 368 -28.49 -2.79 -0.35
C LYS A 368 -27.89 -1.67 0.50
N GLU A 369 -26.58 -1.56 0.53
CA GLU A 369 -25.92 -0.31 0.88
C GLU A 369 -25.26 0.23 -0.38
N THR A 370 -25.64 1.46 -0.66
CA THR A 370 -25.22 2.30 -1.76
C THR A 370 -23.71 2.36 -1.87
N VAL A 371 -23.21 1.89 -3.01
CA VAL A 371 -21.83 2.09 -3.48
C VAL A 371 -21.57 3.60 -3.52
N ALA A 372 -20.75 4.10 -2.60
CA ALA A 372 -20.15 5.42 -2.73
C ALA A 372 -19.21 5.37 -3.95
N SER A 373 -19.63 6.08 -4.98
CA SER A 373 -18.96 6.27 -6.26
C SER A 373 -17.98 7.44 -6.12
N ASP A 374 -16.86 7.34 -6.85
CA ASP A 374 -16.06 8.45 -7.35
C ASP A 374 -15.36 9.36 -6.31
N VAL A 375 -14.14 8.98 -5.90
CA VAL A 375 -13.18 9.97 -5.37
C VAL A 375 -12.42 10.55 -6.57
N GLN A 376 -12.91 11.68 -7.09
CA GLN A 376 -12.18 12.49 -8.08
C GLN A 376 -10.87 13.02 -7.47
N VAL A 377 -9.77 12.93 -8.21
CA VAL A 377 -8.56 13.70 -7.89
C VAL A 377 -8.91 15.18 -8.07
N PRO A 378 -8.70 16.04 -7.07
CA PRO A 378 -9.04 17.45 -7.18
C PRO A 378 -8.26 18.11 -8.34
N ASP A 379 -8.92 18.84 -9.23
CA ASP A 379 -8.24 19.70 -10.21
C ASP A 379 -7.84 21.01 -9.51
N PHE A 380 -6.57 21.41 -9.61
CA PHE A 380 -6.11 22.68 -9.06
C PHE A 380 -6.94 23.86 -9.59
N ASN A 381 -7.39 23.80 -10.84
CA ASN A 381 -8.26 24.83 -11.43
C ASN A 381 -9.67 24.85 -10.82
N GLU A 382 -10.11 23.75 -10.20
CA GLU A 382 -11.40 23.65 -9.50
C GLU A 382 -11.29 24.03 -8.02
N SER A 383 -10.08 24.17 -7.48
CA SER A 383 -9.83 24.58 -6.09
C SER A 383 -10.27 26.03 -5.79
N GLY A 384 -10.33 26.87 -6.83
CA GLY A 384 -10.54 28.32 -6.69
C GLY A 384 -9.32 29.09 -6.17
N LEU A 385 -8.18 28.42 -5.95
CA LEU A 385 -6.92 29.04 -5.55
C LEU A 385 -6.20 29.66 -6.75
N THR A 386 -5.43 30.71 -6.50
CA THR A 386 -4.57 31.33 -7.50
C THR A 386 -3.16 30.78 -7.40
N ASP A 387 -2.61 30.31 -8.51
CA ASP A 387 -1.23 29.83 -8.54
C ASP A 387 -0.25 30.96 -8.23
N HIS A 388 0.70 30.69 -7.34
CA HIS A 388 1.70 31.65 -6.89
C HIS A 388 2.93 30.92 -6.36
N VAL A 389 4.03 31.65 -6.23
CA VAL A 389 5.28 31.12 -5.67
C VAL A 389 5.09 30.90 -4.17
N MET A 390 5.37 29.68 -3.73
CA MET A 390 5.33 29.28 -2.32
C MET A 390 6.33 30.09 -1.49
N VAL A 391 5.90 30.55 -0.32
CA VAL A 391 6.74 31.26 0.63
C VAL A 391 7.18 30.30 1.73
N TRP A 392 8.48 30.06 1.83
CA TRP A 392 9.06 29.15 2.82
C TRP A 392 9.65 29.91 4.00
N ASN A 393 9.10 29.67 5.19
CA ASN A 393 9.65 30.20 6.45
C ASN A 393 10.59 29.19 7.14
N ASP A 394 10.70 27.97 6.61
CA ASP A 394 11.58 26.90 7.09
C ASP A 394 12.35 26.28 5.91
N GLU A 395 13.69 26.35 5.97
CA GLU A 395 14.58 25.83 4.93
C GLU A 395 14.54 24.30 4.85
N ASN A 396 14.32 23.60 5.97
CA ASN A 396 14.21 22.14 5.97
C ASN A 396 12.88 21.68 5.37
N LEU A 397 11.80 22.42 5.59
CA LEU A 397 10.53 22.20 4.91
C LEU A 397 10.69 22.39 3.41
N GLU A 398 11.25 23.52 2.97
CA GLU A 398 11.50 23.78 1.55
C GLU A 398 12.35 22.67 0.93
N LYS A 399 13.45 22.30 1.58
CA LYS A 399 14.35 21.23 1.12
C LYS A 399 13.63 19.89 1.01
N THR A 400 12.79 19.56 1.99
CA THR A 400 12.01 18.32 1.98
C THR A 400 11.02 18.32 0.84
N ILE A 401 10.30 19.43 0.62
CA ILE A 401 9.38 19.60 -0.51
C ILE A 401 10.13 19.51 -1.84
N ARG A 402 11.28 20.17 -1.99
CA ARG A 402 12.12 20.07 -3.21
C ARG A 402 12.56 18.64 -3.50
N ASN A 403 12.89 17.86 -2.47
CA ASN A 403 13.24 16.45 -2.64
C ASN A 403 12.02 15.62 -3.05
N ILE A 404 10.85 15.95 -2.51
CA ILE A 404 9.58 15.30 -2.86
C ILE A 404 9.19 15.66 -4.29
N THR A 405 9.34 16.91 -4.74
CA THR A 405 8.88 17.36 -6.06
C THR A 405 9.93 17.28 -7.17
N GLU A 406 11.20 17.00 -6.83
CA GLU A 406 12.37 17.04 -7.74
C GLU A 406 12.73 18.44 -8.28
N ILE A 407 12.15 19.49 -7.70
CA ILE A 407 12.42 20.86 -8.11
C ILE A 407 13.75 21.29 -7.50
N SER A 408 14.84 20.91 -8.18
CA SER A 408 16.22 21.16 -7.75
C SER A 408 16.63 22.64 -7.82
N ASN A 409 16.02 23.43 -8.70
CA ASN A 409 16.31 24.85 -8.89
C ASN A 409 15.05 25.61 -9.32
N GLY A 410 14.98 26.89 -8.97
CA GLY A 410 13.85 27.76 -9.32
C GLY A 410 12.77 27.82 -8.23
N ASP A 411 11.78 28.66 -8.48
CA ASP A 411 10.63 28.87 -7.61
C ASP A 411 9.74 27.62 -7.60
N ILE A 412 9.21 27.24 -6.42
CA ILE A 412 8.16 26.22 -6.30
C ILE A 412 6.82 26.95 -6.31
N PHE A 413 5.92 26.57 -7.20
CA PHE A 413 4.57 27.10 -7.28
C PHE A 413 3.59 26.24 -6.49
N LEU A 414 2.48 26.83 -6.04
CA LEU A 414 1.42 26.10 -5.35
C LEU A 414 0.91 24.94 -6.22
N SER A 415 0.75 25.16 -7.52
CA SER A 415 0.32 24.13 -8.47
C SER A 415 1.27 22.93 -8.58
N ASP A 416 2.54 23.07 -8.21
CA ASP A 416 3.53 21.98 -8.22
C ASP A 416 3.29 20.97 -7.08
N ILE A 417 2.76 21.44 -5.94
CA ILE A 417 2.60 20.65 -4.71
C ILE A 417 1.14 20.35 -4.37
N TRP A 418 0.20 21.20 -4.78
CA TRP A 418 -1.22 21.05 -4.47
C TRP A 418 -1.82 19.73 -4.94
N PRO A 419 -1.40 19.06 -6.04
CA PRO A 419 -1.94 17.74 -6.37
C PRO A 419 -1.65 16.64 -5.33
N LEU A 420 -0.71 16.85 -4.42
CA LEU A 420 -0.37 15.89 -3.37
C LEU A 420 -1.50 15.83 -2.33
N THR A 421 -2.11 14.66 -2.16
CA THR A 421 -3.13 14.40 -1.12
C THR A 421 -2.53 13.77 0.13
N SER A 422 -1.26 13.35 0.07
CA SER A 422 -0.53 12.70 1.15
C SER A 422 0.88 13.26 1.23
N LEU A 423 1.30 13.67 2.43
CA LEU A 423 2.62 14.27 2.62
C LEU A 423 3.30 13.74 3.88
N ASP A 424 4.51 13.20 3.69
CA ASP A 424 5.36 12.71 4.78
C ASP A 424 6.53 13.66 5.03
N LEU A 425 6.48 14.34 6.16
CA LEU A 425 7.47 15.32 6.60
C LEU A 425 8.11 14.89 7.93
N SER A 426 7.98 13.62 8.32
CA SER A 426 8.56 13.16 9.58
C SER A 426 10.08 13.23 9.58
N ASP A 427 10.68 13.44 10.75
CA ASP A 427 12.14 13.43 10.96
C ASP A 427 12.88 14.30 9.96
N SER A 428 12.37 15.52 9.79
CA SER A 428 12.92 16.48 8.83
C SER A 428 13.41 17.75 9.51
N ASN A 429 13.43 17.79 10.85
CA ASN A 429 13.90 18.92 11.64
C ASN A 429 13.17 20.24 11.28
N ILE A 430 11.87 20.12 11.03
CA ILE A 430 11.00 21.23 10.65
C ILE A 430 10.51 21.95 11.90
N HIS A 431 10.49 23.28 11.84
CA HIS A 431 10.08 24.17 12.91
C HIS A 431 8.86 25.03 12.52
N ASP A 432 8.68 25.32 11.23
CA ASP A 432 7.57 26.14 10.71
C ASP A 432 6.91 25.45 9.49
N ILE A 433 5.59 25.30 9.57
CA ILE A 433 4.72 24.66 8.56
C ILE A 433 3.68 25.62 7.97
N SER A 434 3.87 26.93 8.11
CA SER A 434 2.95 27.96 7.60
C SER A 434 2.71 27.85 6.09
N ALA A 435 3.73 27.41 5.35
CA ALA A 435 3.66 27.18 3.91
C ALA A 435 2.64 26.10 3.51
N LEU A 436 2.20 25.22 4.42
CA LEU A 436 1.24 24.14 4.09
C LEU A 436 -0.23 24.58 4.10
N SER A 437 -0.52 25.80 4.55
CA SER A 437 -1.90 26.27 4.82
C SER A 437 -2.86 26.20 3.62
N GLU A 438 -2.35 26.28 2.40
CA GLU A 438 -3.16 26.26 1.16
C GLU A 438 -3.31 24.86 0.53
N LEU A 439 -2.69 23.83 1.12
CA LEU A 439 -2.78 22.44 0.63
C LEU A 439 -4.06 21.74 1.13
N THR A 440 -5.21 22.40 0.92
CA THR A 440 -6.51 22.02 1.48
C THR A 440 -7.05 20.68 0.99
N ASN A 441 -6.41 20.09 -0.02
CA ASN A 441 -6.70 18.78 -0.58
C ASN A 441 -5.94 17.63 0.12
N LEU A 442 -5.05 17.94 1.07
CA LEU A 442 -4.37 16.92 1.87
C LEU A 442 -5.39 16.13 2.70
N THR A 443 -5.36 14.81 2.56
CA THR A 443 -6.15 13.86 3.36
C THR A 443 -5.29 13.14 4.40
N TRP A 444 -3.98 13.10 4.17
CA TRP A 444 -3.03 12.44 5.06
C TRP A 444 -1.77 13.30 5.24
N LEU A 445 -1.39 13.57 6.48
CA LEU A 445 -0.22 14.39 6.80
C LEU A 445 0.56 13.82 7.99
N ASN A 446 1.86 13.62 7.81
CA ASN A 446 2.74 13.19 8.89
C ASN A 446 3.86 14.20 9.17
N LEU A 447 3.89 14.66 10.40
CA LEU A 447 4.79 15.66 10.97
C LEU A 447 5.52 15.11 12.20
N ASN A 448 5.54 13.78 12.42
CA ASN A 448 6.15 13.16 13.59
C ASN A 448 7.64 13.53 13.71
N ASN A 449 8.13 13.63 14.95
CA ASN A 449 9.55 13.84 15.25
C ASN A 449 10.13 15.06 14.54
N ASN A 450 9.52 16.22 14.80
CA ASN A 450 10.00 17.52 14.37
C ASN A 450 10.04 18.45 15.60
N ASP A 451 10.35 19.72 15.40
CA ASP A 451 10.47 20.71 16.48
C ASP A 451 9.32 21.73 16.45
N LEU A 452 8.13 21.28 16.03
CA LEU A 452 6.94 22.13 15.83
C LEU A 452 6.36 22.63 17.15
N ARG A 453 5.95 23.90 17.14
CA ARG A 453 5.27 24.56 18.28
C ARG A 453 3.96 25.18 17.87
N ASP A 454 3.98 25.94 16.78
CA ASP A 454 2.80 26.55 16.16
C ASP A 454 2.34 25.69 14.98
N VAL A 455 1.09 25.22 15.05
CA VAL A 455 0.44 24.38 14.04
C VAL A 455 -0.89 24.99 13.58
N SER A 456 -1.12 26.28 13.87
CA SER A 456 -2.36 26.98 13.53
C SER A 456 -2.64 27.02 12.02
N SER A 457 -1.60 26.92 11.18
CA SER A 457 -1.71 26.85 9.72
C SER A 457 -2.45 25.61 9.22
N LEU A 458 -2.64 24.57 10.04
CA LEU A 458 -3.38 23.36 9.66
C LEU A 458 -4.90 23.54 9.70
N SER A 459 -5.41 24.66 10.24
CA SER A 459 -6.84 24.89 10.48
C SER A 459 -7.73 24.88 9.23
N ASP A 460 -7.16 25.13 8.06
CA ASP A 460 -7.89 25.14 6.77
C ASP A 460 -7.81 23.80 6.01
N LEU A 461 -7.05 22.83 6.50
CA LEU A 461 -6.86 21.51 5.85
C LEU A 461 -8.02 20.55 6.14
N LYS A 462 -9.25 20.99 5.84
CA LYS A 462 -10.51 20.33 6.21
C LYS A 462 -10.72 18.94 5.59
N SER A 463 -9.93 18.61 4.56
CA SER A 463 -9.96 17.29 3.92
C SER A 463 -9.13 16.25 4.68
N LEU A 464 -8.41 16.63 5.74
CA LEU A 464 -7.59 15.70 6.52
C LEU A 464 -8.46 14.61 7.18
N GLU A 465 -8.11 13.37 6.86
CA GLU A 465 -8.64 12.15 7.47
C GLU A 465 -7.64 11.55 8.45
N SER A 466 -6.34 11.78 8.25
CA SER A 466 -5.28 11.28 9.12
C SER A 466 -4.19 12.32 9.36
N LEU A 467 -3.89 12.58 10.64
CA LEU A 467 -2.88 13.54 11.05
C LEU A 467 -1.97 12.94 12.12
N TYR A 468 -0.66 12.96 11.86
CA TYR A 468 0.36 12.44 12.77
C TYR A 468 1.32 13.56 13.16
N MET A 469 1.42 13.87 14.46
CA MET A 469 2.30 14.93 14.99
C MET A 469 2.98 14.53 16.31
N ASN A 470 3.28 13.24 16.49
CA ASN A 470 3.97 12.74 17.67
C ASN A 470 5.35 13.38 17.84
N ASN A 471 5.82 13.46 19.08
CA ASN A 471 7.16 13.94 19.46
C ASN A 471 7.48 15.30 18.84
N ASN A 472 6.69 16.29 19.20
CA ASN A 472 6.89 17.69 18.85
C ASN A 472 6.81 18.52 20.16
N TYR A 473 6.61 19.83 20.05
CA TYR A 473 6.42 20.73 21.18
C TYR A 473 5.07 21.47 21.13
N VAL A 474 4.06 20.85 20.53
CA VAL A 474 2.71 21.42 20.38
C VAL A 474 2.02 21.47 21.73
N SER A 475 1.32 22.57 22.00
CA SER A 475 0.51 22.74 23.23
C SER A 475 -0.89 23.28 22.94
N ASP A 476 -1.05 24.08 21.89
CA ASP A 476 -2.33 24.56 21.39
C ASP A 476 -2.80 23.68 20.22
N ILE A 477 -3.96 23.05 20.40
CA ILE A 477 -4.62 22.20 19.40
C ILE A 477 -5.94 22.78 18.89
N SER A 478 -6.16 24.09 19.04
CA SER A 478 -7.41 24.76 18.67
C SER A 478 -7.80 24.61 17.21
N PHE A 479 -6.82 24.41 16.32
CA PHE A 479 -7.02 24.17 14.89
C PHE A 479 -7.87 22.92 14.60
N LEU A 480 -7.88 21.92 15.50
CA LEU A 480 -8.63 20.67 15.33
C LEU A 480 -10.14 20.90 15.23
N SER A 481 -10.66 21.98 15.81
CA SER A 481 -12.11 22.30 15.77
C SER A 481 -12.69 22.42 14.36
N ASN A 482 -11.84 22.60 13.34
CA ASN A 482 -12.23 22.68 11.94
C ASN A 482 -12.05 21.37 11.16
N LEU A 483 -11.44 20.34 11.76
CA LEU A 483 -11.02 19.11 11.09
C LEU A 483 -11.96 17.93 11.39
N SER A 484 -13.27 18.14 11.26
CA SER A 484 -14.29 17.15 11.64
C SER A 484 -14.25 15.83 10.85
N GLY A 485 -13.52 15.79 9.72
CA GLY A 485 -13.31 14.58 8.91
C GLY A 485 -12.21 13.64 9.43
N LEU A 486 -11.46 14.04 10.47
CA LEU A 486 -10.40 13.22 11.03
C LEU A 486 -10.95 11.90 11.57
N SER A 487 -10.32 10.81 11.12
CA SER A 487 -10.54 9.45 11.60
C SER A 487 -9.36 8.91 12.41
N HIS A 488 -8.14 9.42 12.14
CA HIS A 488 -6.92 9.02 12.84
C HIS A 488 -6.14 10.25 13.27
N LEU A 489 -5.81 10.34 14.56
CA LEU A 489 -5.09 11.47 15.14
C LEU A 489 -4.02 11.00 16.15
N GLU A 490 -2.76 11.28 15.85
CA GLU A 490 -1.64 11.00 16.75
C GLU A 490 -0.93 12.29 17.19
N LEU A 491 -0.90 12.52 18.50
CA LEU A 491 -0.39 13.72 19.16
C LEU A 491 0.52 13.39 20.35
N SER A 492 0.99 12.15 20.46
CA SER A 492 1.77 11.68 21.60
C SER A 492 3.12 12.38 21.75
N GLY A 493 3.62 12.55 22.98
CA GLY A 493 4.93 13.16 23.21
C GLY A 493 4.97 14.66 22.87
N ASN A 494 3.92 15.39 23.24
CA ASN A 494 3.81 16.84 23.06
C ASN A 494 3.72 17.55 24.42
N ARG A 495 3.20 18.78 24.44
CA ARG A 495 3.00 19.61 25.63
C ARG A 495 1.52 19.98 25.81
N ILE A 496 0.62 19.11 25.38
CA ILE A 496 -0.82 19.33 25.43
C ILE A 496 -1.29 19.13 26.86
N THR A 497 -2.14 20.04 27.35
CA THR A 497 -2.71 19.99 28.71
C THR A 497 -4.23 19.94 28.71
N ASP A 498 -4.86 20.38 27.63
CA ASP A 498 -6.31 20.44 27.44
C ASP A 498 -6.67 19.81 26.08
N ILE A 499 -7.54 18.82 26.12
CA ILE A 499 -8.05 18.13 24.93
C ILE A 499 -9.54 18.35 24.70
N SER A 500 -10.17 19.29 25.40
CA SER A 500 -11.62 19.58 25.36
C SER A 500 -12.23 19.65 23.95
N LEU A 501 -11.47 20.12 22.96
CA LEU A 501 -11.91 20.29 21.58
C LEU A 501 -12.02 18.98 20.79
N ILE A 502 -11.37 17.89 21.24
CA ILE A 502 -11.37 16.60 20.54
C ILE A 502 -12.78 15.99 20.48
N GLY A 503 -13.66 16.27 21.45
CA GLY A 503 -15.05 15.77 21.45
C GLY A 503 -15.87 16.17 20.21
N SER A 504 -15.45 17.25 19.53
CA SER A 504 -16.07 17.68 18.25
C SER A 504 -15.72 16.78 17.06
N LEU A 505 -14.72 15.91 17.18
CA LEU A 505 -14.21 15.04 16.11
C LEU A 505 -14.94 13.70 16.07
N GLY A 506 -16.26 13.73 15.85
CA GLY A 506 -17.13 12.55 15.94
C GLY A 506 -16.83 11.40 14.96
N SER A 507 -15.95 11.62 13.98
CA SER A 507 -15.47 10.60 13.03
C SER A 507 -14.20 9.87 13.47
N LEU A 508 -13.61 10.22 14.62
CA LEU A 508 -12.41 9.56 15.13
C LEU A 508 -12.66 8.09 15.44
N ALA A 509 -11.83 7.25 14.85
CA ALA A 509 -11.68 5.83 15.18
C ALA A 509 -10.42 5.61 16.03
N ASP A 510 -9.36 6.36 15.77
CA ASP A 510 -8.04 6.16 16.37
C ASP A 510 -7.51 7.48 16.96
N LEU A 511 -7.18 7.46 18.25
CA LEU A 511 -6.66 8.63 18.98
C LEU A 511 -5.46 8.24 19.85
N SER A 512 -4.34 8.93 19.68
CA SER A 512 -3.16 8.82 20.54
C SER A 512 -2.75 10.20 21.05
N VAL A 513 -2.75 10.36 22.37
CA VAL A 513 -2.36 11.60 23.09
C VAL A 513 -1.44 11.28 24.27
N GLY A 514 -0.86 10.08 24.32
CA GLY A 514 0.07 9.65 25.35
C GLY A 514 1.27 10.59 25.51
N ASN A 515 1.97 10.51 26.65
CA ASN A 515 3.13 11.35 26.95
C ASN A 515 2.83 12.87 26.81
N ASN A 516 1.65 13.29 27.26
CA ASN A 516 1.25 14.69 27.34
C ASN A 516 0.77 15.00 28.78
N PRO A 517 1.10 16.16 29.35
CA PRO A 517 0.70 16.52 30.72
C PRO A 517 -0.79 16.94 30.79
N LEU A 518 -1.72 16.00 30.56
CA LEU A 518 -3.15 16.27 30.53
C LEU A 518 -3.69 16.66 31.91
N THR A 519 -4.59 17.63 31.93
CA THR A 519 -5.30 18.04 33.16
C THR A 519 -6.63 17.31 33.34
N SER A 520 -7.31 16.97 32.24
CA SER A 520 -8.52 16.14 32.23
C SER A 520 -8.82 15.60 30.83
N PRO A 521 -9.08 14.28 30.67
CA PRO A 521 -9.40 13.66 29.40
C PRO A 521 -10.91 13.59 29.09
N ASN A 522 -11.73 14.41 29.74
CA ASN A 522 -13.19 14.28 29.71
C ASN A 522 -13.87 14.21 28.34
N PRO A 523 -13.50 14.90 27.25
CA PRO A 523 -14.29 14.85 26.00
C PRO A 523 -14.26 13.49 25.27
N ILE A 524 -13.42 12.54 25.69
CA ILE A 524 -13.22 11.27 24.99
C ILE A 524 -14.51 10.41 24.94
N HIS A 525 -15.35 10.45 25.97
CA HIS A 525 -16.63 9.71 26.00
C HIS A 525 -17.62 10.13 24.88
N GLU A 526 -17.42 11.31 24.27
CA GLU A 526 -18.25 11.78 23.15
C GLU A 526 -17.93 11.05 21.83
N LEU A 527 -16.77 10.39 21.75
CA LEU A 527 -16.27 9.71 20.56
C LEU A 527 -16.80 8.27 20.44
N SER A 528 -18.11 8.11 20.26
CA SER A 528 -18.75 6.78 20.23
C SER A 528 -18.23 5.80 19.15
N GLY A 529 -17.55 6.33 18.13
CA GLY A 529 -16.91 5.55 17.06
C GLY A 529 -15.49 5.09 17.38
N LEU A 530 -14.90 5.54 18.50
CA LEU A 530 -13.51 5.30 18.84
C LEU A 530 -13.26 3.81 19.11
N LYS A 531 -12.19 3.30 18.51
CA LYS A 531 -11.74 1.90 18.55
C LYS A 531 -10.39 1.75 19.23
N ILE A 532 -9.50 2.69 18.96
CA ILE A 532 -8.13 2.69 19.46
C ILE A 532 -7.92 3.97 20.26
N LEU A 533 -7.48 3.82 21.51
CA LEU A 533 -7.16 4.93 22.38
C LEU A 533 -5.80 4.71 23.07
N ASP A 534 -4.94 5.72 22.97
CA ASP A 534 -3.69 5.79 23.72
C ASP A 534 -3.59 7.10 24.52
N VAL A 535 -3.51 6.94 25.84
CA VAL A 535 -3.33 7.99 26.85
C VAL A 535 -2.26 7.57 27.86
N ASN A 536 -1.27 6.76 27.45
CA ASN A 536 -0.15 6.36 28.29
C ASN A 536 0.59 7.58 28.85
N ASN A 537 1.04 7.54 30.10
CA ASN A 537 1.83 8.62 30.71
C ASN A 537 1.23 10.02 30.49
N THR A 538 -0.05 10.18 30.84
CA THR A 538 -0.76 11.46 30.72
C THR A 538 -1.07 12.12 32.06
N GLY A 539 -0.76 11.45 33.17
CA GLY A 539 -1.06 11.91 34.52
C GLY A 539 -2.51 11.69 34.93
N ILE A 540 -3.23 10.81 34.24
CA ILE A 540 -4.62 10.46 34.57
C ILE A 540 -4.65 9.47 35.74
N SER A 541 -5.73 9.53 36.51
CA SER A 541 -5.97 8.61 37.63
C SER A 541 -7.39 8.01 37.66
N ASP A 542 -8.34 8.67 37.00
CA ASP A 542 -9.73 8.26 36.90
C ASP A 542 -10.10 7.95 35.44
N LEU A 543 -10.83 6.86 35.22
CA LEU A 543 -11.18 6.33 33.91
C LEU A 543 -12.65 6.57 33.51
N GLN A 544 -13.40 7.41 34.23
CA GLN A 544 -14.81 7.71 33.87
C GLN A 544 -14.98 8.29 32.46
N PHE A 545 -13.94 8.91 31.88
CA PHE A 545 -13.97 9.39 30.50
C PHE A 545 -14.09 8.28 29.45
N LEU A 546 -13.93 7.02 29.86
CA LEU A 546 -14.16 5.83 29.02
C LEU A 546 -15.62 5.36 29.03
N ASP A 547 -16.50 6.03 29.78
CA ASP A 547 -17.89 5.61 29.89
C ASP A 547 -18.61 5.63 28.53
N GLY A 548 -19.40 4.60 28.25
CA GLY A 548 -20.13 4.44 26.97
C GLY A 548 -19.29 4.05 25.75
N LEU A 549 -17.96 3.95 25.86
CA LEU A 549 -17.10 3.53 24.74
C LEU A 549 -17.00 2.00 24.60
N SER A 550 -16.73 1.54 23.39
CA SER A 550 -16.52 0.13 23.05
C SER A 550 -15.21 -0.07 22.29
N LEU A 551 -14.11 0.15 23.01
CA LEU A 551 -12.74 0.07 22.47
C LEU A 551 -12.33 -1.37 22.13
N GLU A 552 -11.44 -1.47 21.14
CA GLU A 552 -10.77 -2.71 20.72
C GLU A 552 -9.31 -2.70 21.20
N GLU A 553 -8.66 -1.54 21.24
CA GLU A 553 -7.31 -1.36 21.77
C GLU A 553 -7.28 -0.16 22.72
N CYS A 554 -6.70 -0.34 23.91
CA CYS A 554 -6.67 0.67 24.95
C CYS A 554 -5.29 0.69 25.64
N TYR A 555 -4.61 1.83 25.59
CA TYR A 555 -3.30 2.05 26.19
C TYR A 555 -3.43 3.13 27.26
N ILE A 556 -3.32 2.72 28.52
CA ILE A 556 -3.51 3.59 29.69
C ILE A 556 -2.40 3.42 30.74
N GLY A 557 -1.31 2.73 30.39
CA GLY A 557 -0.15 2.52 31.24
C GLY A 557 0.59 3.80 31.66
N GLU A 558 1.54 3.67 32.58
CA GLU A 558 2.36 4.76 33.13
C GLU A 558 1.53 5.89 33.75
N ASN A 559 0.40 5.54 34.38
CA ASN A 559 -0.54 6.48 34.99
C ASN A 559 -0.87 6.08 36.44
N ASP A 560 -1.40 7.02 37.22
CA ASP A 560 -1.79 6.79 38.64
C ASP A 560 -3.17 6.13 38.75
N ILE A 561 -3.35 5.01 38.05
CA ILE A 561 -4.62 4.29 37.95
C ILE A 561 -4.62 3.13 38.94
N SER A 562 -5.70 3.03 39.73
CA SER A 562 -5.94 1.90 40.64
C SER A 562 -7.31 1.25 40.43
N ASP A 563 -8.27 1.95 39.83
CA ASP A 563 -9.62 1.45 39.54
C ASP A 563 -9.86 1.33 38.03
N ILE A 564 -10.00 0.09 37.57
CA ILE A 564 -10.30 -0.26 36.18
C ILE A 564 -11.73 -0.78 35.99
N THR A 565 -12.65 -0.51 36.92
CA THR A 565 -14.03 -1.02 36.89
C THR A 565 -14.76 -0.70 35.58
N VAL A 566 -14.49 0.45 34.97
CA VAL A 566 -15.09 0.85 33.68
C VAL A 566 -14.79 -0.13 32.55
N LEU A 567 -13.64 -0.82 32.57
CA LEU A 567 -13.25 -1.76 31.51
C LEU A 567 -14.18 -2.98 31.41
N LYS A 568 -14.98 -3.25 32.45
CA LYS A 568 -15.99 -4.31 32.45
C LYS A 568 -17.01 -4.18 31.31
N GLN A 569 -17.24 -2.97 30.82
CA GLN A 569 -18.18 -2.72 29.72
C GLN A 569 -17.58 -2.89 28.33
N MET A 570 -16.30 -3.27 28.22
CA MET A 570 -15.57 -3.38 26.96
C MET A 570 -15.23 -4.85 26.64
N PRO A 571 -16.22 -5.68 26.23
CA PRO A 571 -15.99 -7.09 25.88
C PRO A 571 -15.18 -7.26 24.59
N SER A 572 -15.15 -6.21 23.75
CA SER A 572 -14.43 -6.19 22.46
C SER A 572 -12.92 -5.92 22.58
N LEU A 573 -12.40 -5.67 23.79
CA LEU A 573 -10.96 -5.43 23.98
C LEU A 573 -10.11 -6.61 23.50
N MET A 574 -9.21 -6.32 22.59
CA MET A 574 -8.21 -7.22 22.02
C MET A 574 -6.81 -6.91 22.52
N ARG A 575 -6.51 -5.62 22.78
CA ARG A 575 -5.23 -5.16 23.31
C ARG A 575 -5.44 -4.22 24.48
N LEU A 576 -4.69 -4.45 25.54
CA LEU A 576 -4.76 -3.63 26.74
C LEU A 576 -3.38 -3.46 27.35
N ASP A 577 -2.94 -2.21 27.47
CA ASP A 577 -1.73 -1.82 28.17
C ASP A 577 -2.10 -1.13 29.49
N LEU A 578 -1.63 -1.73 30.58
CA LEU A 578 -1.80 -1.28 31.95
C LEU A 578 -0.45 -1.18 32.69
N GLN A 579 0.67 -1.19 31.97
CA GLN A 579 2.01 -1.21 32.57
C GLN A 579 2.20 -0.04 33.54
N ASP A 580 3.01 -0.22 34.58
CA ASP A 580 3.37 0.83 35.54
C ASP A 580 2.15 1.56 36.14
N THR A 581 1.07 0.81 36.40
CA THR A 581 -0.12 1.31 37.15
C THR A 581 -0.17 0.72 38.56
N GLN A 582 -1.16 1.12 39.36
CA GLN A 582 -1.36 0.65 40.74
C GLN A 582 -2.54 -0.33 40.86
N ILE A 583 -2.84 -1.06 39.80
CA ILE A 583 -3.96 -2.00 39.76
C ILE A 583 -3.61 -3.30 40.51
N THR A 584 -4.46 -3.70 41.45
CA THR A 584 -4.30 -4.99 42.14
C THR A 584 -5.45 -5.95 41.89
N ASP A 585 -6.56 -5.47 41.33
CA ASP A 585 -7.76 -6.25 41.03
C ASP A 585 -8.03 -6.27 39.52
N LEU A 586 -7.91 -7.45 38.92
CA LEU A 586 -8.17 -7.67 37.51
C LEU A 586 -9.60 -8.17 37.21
N MET A 587 -10.47 -8.32 38.22
CA MET A 587 -11.86 -8.78 38.02
C MET A 587 -12.66 -7.97 36.98
N PRO A 588 -12.46 -6.65 36.80
CA PRO A 588 -13.10 -5.90 35.73
C PRO A 588 -12.82 -6.44 34.31
N LEU A 589 -11.70 -7.14 34.10
CA LEU A 589 -11.35 -7.74 32.79
C LEU A 589 -12.12 -9.04 32.50
N SER A 590 -12.96 -9.53 33.41
CA SER A 590 -13.68 -10.81 33.26
C SER A 590 -14.45 -10.94 31.93
N ALA A 591 -15.06 -9.85 31.45
CA ALA A 591 -15.86 -9.85 30.21
C ALA A 591 -15.05 -9.82 28.90
N SER A 592 -13.79 -9.37 28.94
CA SER A 592 -12.94 -9.18 27.74
C SER A 592 -12.32 -10.51 27.29
N SER A 593 -13.13 -11.42 26.74
CA SER A 593 -12.66 -12.75 26.28
C SER A 593 -11.87 -12.70 24.98
N GLU A 594 -11.89 -11.57 24.28
CA GLU A 594 -11.23 -11.35 22.99
C GLU A 594 -9.76 -10.90 23.12
N LEU A 595 -9.25 -10.74 24.35
CA LEU A 595 -7.87 -10.31 24.60
C LEU A 595 -6.85 -11.25 23.95
N VAL A 596 -5.95 -10.65 23.16
CA VAL A 596 -4.83 -11.31 22.47
C VAL A 596 -3.48 -10.82 23.01
N TRP A 597 -3.42 -9.55 23.42
CA TRP A 597 -2.23 -8.88 23.94
C TRP A 597 -2.59 -8.15 25.24
N LEU A 598 -1.86 -8.43 26.31
CA LEU A 598 -2.08 -7.83 27.61
C LEU A 598 -0.74 -7.53 28.27
N ASP A 599 -0.57 -6.26 28.63
CA ASP A 599 0.61 -5.79 29.37
C ASP A 599 0.19 -5.35 30.77
N LEU A 600 0.83 -5.98 31.76
CA LEU A 600 0.62 -5.77 33.18
C LEU A 600 1.95 -5.62 33.91
N GLU A 601 3.00 -5.17 33.21
CA GLU A 601 4.30 -4.89 33.82
C GLU A 601 4.14 -3.96 35.05
N ASN A 602 4.87 -4.25 36.12
CA ASN A 602 5.01 -3.38 37.32
C ASN A 602 3.68 -2.97 38.01
N CYS A 603 2.61 -3.76 37.88
CA CYS A 603 1.30 -3.45 38.48
C CYS A 603 1.17 -3.85 39.97
N SER A 604 2.20 -4.44 40.59
CA SER A 604 2.13 -4.99 41.96
C SER A 604 1.12 -6.14 42.16
N LEU A 605 0.78 -6.88 41.10
CA LEU A 605 -0.20 -7.97 41.12
C LEU A 605 0.28 -9.19 41.89
N SER A 606 -0.61 -9.80 42.67
CA SER A 606 -0.39 -11.13 43.28
C SER A 606 -1.42 -12.18 42.84
N ASP A 607 -2.53 -11.76 42.25
CA ASP A 607 -3.64 -12.62 41.84
C ASP A 607 -4.00 -12.36 40.37
N ILE A 608 -3.88 -13.41 39.56
CA ILE A 608 -4.15 -13.39 38.11
C ILE A 608 -5.25 -14.40 37.72
N ARG A 609 -6.10 -14.83 38.66
CA ARG A 609 -7.13 -15.85 38.40
C ARG A 609 -8.11 -15.47 37.29
N VAL A 610 -8.31 -14.18 37.02
CA VAL A 610 -9.17 -13.74 35.91
C VAL A 610 -8.63 -14.17 34.53
N LEU A 611 -7.33 -14.48 34.44
CA LEU A 611 -6.69 -14.85 33.18
C LEU A 611 -7.04 -16.27 32.73
N THR A 612 -7.57 -17.15 33.59
CA THR A 612 -7.84 -18.57 33.28
C THR A 612 -8.71 -18.78 32.05
N ASP A 613 -9.64 -17.88 31.77
CA ASP A 613 -10.55 -17.98 30.62
C ASP A 613 -10.10 -17.15 29.40
N LYS A 614 -8.93 -16.51 29.44
CA LYS A 614 -8.40 -15.67 28.36
C LYS A 614 -7.65 -16.47 27.29
N LYS A 615 -8.31 -17.50 26.77
CA LYS A 615 -7.71 -18.53 25.90
C LYS A 615 -7.14 -18.03 24.57
N LYS A 616 -7.49 -16.81 24.16
CA LYS A 616 -6.98 -16.15 22.95
C LYS A 616 -5.68 -15.36 23.19
N LEU A 617 -5.20 -15.25 24.43
CA LEU A 617 -3.96 -14.55 24.75
C LEU A 617 -2.77 -15.20 24.05
N ARG A 618 -1.97 -14.35 23.41
CA ARG A 618 -0.73 -14.72 22.71
C ARG A 618 0.49 -14.01 23.28
N TYR A 619 0.28 -12.79 23.75
CA TYR A 619 1.28 -11.99 24.46
C TYR A 619 0.76 -11.64 25.83
N LEU A 620 1.59 -11.90 26.84
CA LEU A 620 1.32 -11.53 28.22
C LEU A 620 2.60 -11.08 28.91
N ASP A 621 2.65 -9.81 29.30
CA ASP A 621 3.69 -9.29 30.18
C ASP A 621 3.15 -9.24 31.62
N LEU A 622 3.83 -9.92 32.52
CA LEU A 622 3.57 -9.96 33.95
C LEU A 622 4.84 -9.62 34.75
N SER A 623 5.83 -9.02 34.11
CA SER A 623 7.11 -8.69 34.74
C SER A 623 6.93 -7.67 35.88
N GLY A 624 7.83 -7.72 36.87
CA GLY A 624 7.82 -6.76 37.97
C GLY A 624 6.62 -6.84 38.93
N ASN A 625 5.96 -7.99 39.00
CA ASN A 625 4.81 -8.23 39.88
C ASN A 625 5.19 -9.03 41.14
N GLN A 626 4.19 -9.49 41.89
CA GLN A 626 4.35 -10.22 43.16
C GLN A 626 3.82 -11.66 43.06
N LEU A 627 3.85 -12.25 41.86
CA LEU A 627 3.23 -13.55 41.59
C LEU A 627 4.00 -14.70 42.24
N THR A 628 3.24 -15.63 42.81
CA THR A 628 3.76 -16.90 43.37
C THR A 628 3.10 -18.14 42.74
N ASP A 629 2.01 -17.96 41.99
CA ASP A 629 1.22 -19.03 41.39
C ASP A 629 0.96 -18.74 39.92
N LEU A 630 1.27 -19.73 39.07
CA LEU A 630 1.06 -19.69 37.62
C LEU A 630 -0.10 -20.58 37.18
N SER A 631 -0.79 -21.25 38.11
CA SER A 631 -1.92 -22.13 37.78
C SER A 631 -2.99 -21.46 36.90
N PRO A 632 -3.28 -20.15 37.00
CA PRO A 632 -4.24 -19.51 36.10
C PRO A 632 -3.82 -19.48 34.62
N LEU A 633 -2.55 -19.72 34.30
CA LEU A 633 -2.04 -19.69 32.93
C LEU A 633 -2.07 -21.06 32.24
N SER A 634 -2.39 -22.15 32.95
CA SER A 634 -2.14 -23.52 32.47
C SER A 634 -2.85 -23.90 31.18
N ASP A 635 -4.01 -23.28 30.93
CA ASP A 635 -4.91 -23.59 29.83
C ASP A 635 -4.83 -22.55 28.70
N LEU A 636 -3.88 -21.60 28.77
CA LEU A 636 -3.68 -20.55 27.77
C LEU A 636 -2.83 -21.05 26.60
N THR A 637 -3.28 -22.12 25.94
CA THR A 637 -2.47 -22.88 24.97
C THR A 637 -2.04 -22.09 23.74
N GLU A 638 -2.68 -20.96 23.43
CA GLU A 638 -2.26 -20.04 22.34
C GLU A 638 -1.12 -19.07 22.75
N LEU A 639 -0.70 -19.08 24.02
CA LEU A 639 0.31 -18.15 24.53
C LEU A 639 1.68 -18.45 23.91
N SER A 640 2.25 -17.47 23.22
CA SER A 640 3.53 -17.59 22.51
C SER A 640 4.62 -16.67 23.04
N TRP A 641 4.26 -15.62 23.77
CA TRP A 641 5.17 -14.69 24.42
C TRP A 641 4.71 -14.47 25.86
N LEU A 642 5.60 -14.76 26.81
CA LEU A 642 5.33 -14.62 28.24
C LEU A 642 6.56 -14.07 28.96
N ASP A 643 6.41 -12.91 29.61
CA ASP A 643 7.40 -12.37 30.53
C ASP A 643 6.90 -12.45 31.97
N LEU A 644 7.69 -13.13 32.80
CA LEU A 644 7.49 -13.35 34.24
C LEU A 644 8.69 -12.82 35.05
N ASN A 645 9.57 -12.05 34.43
CA ASN A 645 10.76 -11.49 35.04
C ASN A 645 10.41 -10.73 36.34
N SER A 646 11.29 -10.79 37.33
CA SER A 646 11.16 -10.01 38.57
C SER A 646 9.84 -10.24 39.30
N ASN A 647 9.51 -11.52 39.53
CA ASN A 647 8.37 -11.96 40.33
C ASN A 647 8.83 -12.70 41.61
N ARG A 648 7.90 -13.38 42.29
CA ARG A 648 8.16 -14.20 43.48
C ARG A 648 7.94 -15.69 43.23
N LEU A 649 8.11 -16.13 42.00
CA LEU A 649 7.88 -17.52 41.59
C LEU A 649 8.96 -18.43 42.20
N SER A 650 8.58 -19.63 42.60
CA SER A 650 9.52 -20.60 43.18
C SER A 650 9.16 -22.04 42.83
N GLY A 651 10.11 -22.96 43.02
CA GLY A 651 9.88 -24.38 42.73
C GLY A 651 10.05 -24.69 41.24
N ASN A 652 8.97 -25.08 40.57
CA ASN A 652 8.96 -25.56 39.19
C ASN A 652 7.96 -24.80 38.28
N LEU A 653 7.92 -25.17 37.00
CA LEU A 653 7.08 -24.56 35.96
C LEU A 653 6.00 -25.51 35.44
N ASP A 654 5.48 -26.42 36.27
CA ASP A 654 4.49 -27.42 35.83
C ASP A 654 3.20 -26.82 35.29
N ALA A 655 2.83 -25.61 35.73
CA ALA A 655 1.69 -24.89 35.18
C ALA A 655 1.87 -24.56 33.69
N LEU A 656 3.11 -24.33 33.23
CA LEU A 656 3.41 -23.93 31.86
C LEU A 656 3.60 -25.12 30.90
N LYS A 657 3.65 -26.37 31.41
CA LYS A 657 4.01 -27.57 30.61
C LYS A 657 3.11 -27.80 29.39
N GLY A 658 1.89 -27.27 29.40
CA GLY A 658 0.89 -27.41 28.33
C GLY A 658 0.98 -26.34 27.24
N LEU A 659 1.83 -25.33 27.41
CA LEU A 659 1.95 -24.19 26.49
C LEU A 659 2.92 -24.53 25.35
N SER A 660 2.50 -25.41 24.45
CA SER A 660 3.35 -25.93 23.36
C SER A 660 3.76 -24.90 22.31
N ASP A 661 3.00 -23.81 22.20
CA ASP A 661 3.19 -22.77 21.18
C ASP A 661 4.09 -21.62 21.68
N MET A 662 4.65 -21.76 22.89
CA MET A 662 5.55 -20.79 23.50
C MET A 662 6.82 -20.58 22.65
N ILE A 663 7.14 -19.34 22.32
CA ILE A 663 8.32 -18.91 21.52
C ILE A 663 9.29 -18.11 22.40
N TYR A 664 8.77 -17.25 23.27
CA TYR A 664 9.54 -16.41 24.17
C TYR A 664 9.08 -16.63 25.61
N LEU A 665 10.04 -16.92 26.49
CA LEU A 665 9.81 -17.04 27.92
C LEU A 665 10.93 -16.35 28.71
N ASP A 666 10.59 -15.30 29.44
CA ASP A 666 11.48 -14.70 30.44
C ASP A 666 10.99 -15.04 31.85
N ILE A 667 11.85 -15.70 32.62
CA ILE A 667 11.60 -16.03 34.04
C ILE A 667 12.71 -15.48 34.94
N ARG A 668 13.52 -14.51 34.46
CA ARG A 668 14.64 -13.96 35.21
C ARG A 668 14.20 -13.39 36.55
N ASN A 669 15.15 -13.25 37.47
CA ASN A 669 14.92 -12.58 38.75
C ASN A 669 13.73 -13.17 39.54
N ASN A 670 13.71 -14.50 39.65
CA ASN A 670 12.72 -15.25 40.43
C ASN A 670 13.45 -16.19 41.42
N SER A 671 12.74 -17.15 42.00
CA SER A 671 13.28 -18.20 42.88
C SER A 671 13.00 -19.61 42.34
N ILE A 672 12.92 -19.76 41.01
CA ILE A 672 12.65 -21.04 40.33
C ILE A 672 13.88 -21.94 40.40
N SER A 673 13.70 -23.18 40.83
CA SER A 673 14.80 -24.15 41.02
C SER A 673 14.80 -25.29 40.00
N ASP A 674 13.66 -25.51 39.34
CA ASP A 674 13.44 -26.64 38.43
C ASP A 674 12.73 -26.16 37.16
N ILE A 675 13.40 -26.34 36.02
CA ILE A 675 12.87 -26.02 34.68
C ILE A 675 12.59 -27.28 33.85
N SER A 676 12.63 -28.47 34.46
CA SER A 676 12.42 -29.73 33.75
C SER A 676 11.09 -29.80 33.00
N SER A 677 10.05 -29.11 33.50
CA SER A 677 8.73 -29.00 32.86
C SER A 677 8.75 -28.37 31.46
N LEU A 678 9.83 -27.66 31.08
CA LEU A 678 9.99 -27.04 29.76
C LEU A 678 10.34 -28.04 28.64
N PHE A 679 10.63 -29.31 28.98
CA PHE A 679 11.16 -30.30 28.02
C PHE A 679 10.31 -30.53 26.75
N ASN A 680 9.01 -30.23 26.81
CA ASN A 680 8.08 -30.39 25.69
C ASN A 680 7.80 -29.08 24.92
N MET A 681 8.39 -27.95 25.31
CA MET A 681 8.20 -26.66 24.63
C MET A 681 9.07 -26.55 23.37
N THR A 682 8.84 -27.43 22.39
CA THR A 682 9.66 -27.53 21.17
C THR A 682 9.64 -26.26 20.30
N SER A 683 8.63 -25.42 20.46
CA SER A 683 8.50 -24.11 19.78
C SER A 683 9.36 -23.00 20.41
N LEU A 684 9.89 -23.21 21.63
CA LEU A 684 10.61 -22.17 22.37
C LEU A 684 11.93 -21.80 21.66
N ARG A 685 12.17 -20.50 21.49
CA ARG A 685 13.35 -19.95 20.79
C ARG A 685 14.16 -19.02 21.69
N TYR A 686 13.50 -18.25 22.53
CA TYR A 686 14.13 -17.28 23.42
C TYR A 686 13.78 -17.66 24.85
N LEU A 687 14.79 -17.98 25.66
CA LEU A 687 14.61 -18.39 27.05
C LEU A 687 15.59 -17.62 27.94
N TYR A 688 15.06 -16.86 28.89
CA TYR A 688 15.85 -16.11 29.85
C TYR A 688 15.60 -16.62 31.27
N ILE A 689 16.64 -17.16 31.91
CA ILE A 689 16.55 -17.85 33.20
C ILE A 689 17.49 -17.32 34.27
N SER A 690 18.37 -16.38 33.93
CA SER A 690 19.33 -15.79 34.87
C SER A 690 18.68 -15.26 36.16
N ASN A 691 19.47 -15.22 37.23
CA ASN A 691 19.02 -14.84 38.58
C ASN A 691 17.89 -15.75 39.12
N ASN A 692 18.02 -17.06 38.89
CA ASN A 692 17.25 -18.11 39.54
C ASN A 692 18.17 -19.20 40.11
N PRO A 693 17.76 -19.93 41.17
CA PRO A 693 18.52 -21.04 41.74
C PRO A 693 18.44 -22.35 40.90
N VAL A 694 18.40 -22.27 39.57
CA VAL A 694 18.38 -23.43 38.66
C VAL A 694 19.76 -24.08 38.63
N LYS A 695 19.83 -25.38 38.96
CA LYS A 695 21.09 -26.14 38.96
C LYS A 695 21.26 -27.03 37.73
N ASP A 696 20.15 -27.59 37.26
CA ASP A 696 20.11 -28.47 36.11
C ASP A 696 19.46 -27.73 34.94
N ILE A 697 20.27 -27.47 33.91
CA ILE A 697 19.84 -26.83 32.67
C ILE A 697 19.83 -27.83 31.51
N SER A 698 19.98 -29.14 31.75
CA SER A 698 20.01 -30.15 30.68
C SER A 698 18.78 -30.13 29.78
N VAL A 699 17.63 -29.67 30.30
CA VAL A 699 16.43 -29.45 29.49
C VAL A 699 16.67 -28.48 28.33
N THR A 700 17.54 -27.48 28.48
CA THR A 700 17.81 -26.50 27.40
C THR A 700 18.53 -27.14 26.22
N GLU A 701 19.26 -28.25 26.43
CA GLU A 701 19.91 -29.01 25.35
C GLU A 701 18.88 -29.74 24.47
N THR A 702 17.67 -29.94 24.97
CA THR A 702 16.57 -30.57 24.23
C THR A 702 15.75 -29.56 23.41
N LEU A 703 16.00 -28.26 23.60
CA LEU A 703 15.27 -27.16 22.98
C LEU A 703 16.09 -26.54 21.85
N ASN A 704 15.41 -26.12 20.78
CA ASN A 704 16.06 -25.45 19.64
C ASN A 704 16.12 -23.93 19.86
N LEU A 705 16.87 -23.51 20.88
CA LEU A 705 16.96 -22.10 21.30
C LEU A 705 17.86 -21.30 20.34
N GLU A 706 17.40 -20.10 19.99
CA GLU A 706 18.20 -19.08 19.31
C GLU A 706 18.97 -18.22 20.32
N GLU A 707 18.37 -17.98 21.49
CA GLU A 707 18.99 -17.22 22.58
C GLU A 707 18.67 -17.84 23.94
N LEU A 708 19.71 -17.91 24.80
CA LEU A 708 19.62 -18.35 26.18
C LEU A 708 20.35 -17.33 27.07
N GLY A 709 19.64 -16.70 28.01
CA GLY A 709 20.17 -15.61 28.85
C GLY A 709 19.88 -15.70 30.34
#